data_AF-A0A9D5SJ75-F1
#
_entry.id   AF-A0A9D5SJ75-F1
#
_cell.length_a   1.000
_cell.length_b   1.000
_cell.length_c   1.000
_cell.angle_alpha   90.00
_cell.angle_beta   90.00
_cell.angle_gamma   90.00
#
_symmetry.space_group_name_H-M   'P 1'
#
loop_
_entity.id
_entity.type
_entity.pdbx_description
1 polymer ?
#
loop_
_entity_poly.entity_id
_entity_poly.type
_entity_poly.pdbx_seq_one_letter_code
_entity_poly.pdbx_strand_id
1 'polypeptide(L)'
;MNKKEKVNVESASAHSKSTKKVRGGNSKAFSTSLILGLLDKLTDAVYNAVMNGLFGRIFTAYSSEQAAFERGFVKNYLADEINSNNKFHRIRSKLSKAFEGSIFIGKLGDMVRSMLSTSLKLYGNFLLCFGLYSILIYFLRALIPELGGYDLWELAVPVVSILLSLPLLMSRKSLGRAVGYSRILRLLFTEGFGFKDESFDIPVKRSNRKANFAIILGMIAGLSTFFIDPIVIPVLILAFLAISMVIITPEIGIICSIFFLPFLSISEYPSVILALLVFVTTIGYVIKLLRGKRIFKIELLDLFVIFFGVIIFMAGIISAGGADSLASAILSCVLMLGFFLVVNTMRTEKWINRCVSALVASSVIVAMIGIWEYVSGAATVAWIDKNYFPDIEGRVVSVFQNPNVLATYLTLCLPLVIAKMQRAETGRGRLLGFVSTLVMIGCLILTWSRGAWLAVIISLLIMALINNRGAFKALFVLGLCVPALPFVLPDNIVSRFMSIGDLSDSSSYYRVYTWRGTIEAIKDYFVGGIGYGNLAYSEIYPQYAYAGIEAAEHSHNLFLQMFLGSGIFGLLIFLMVIFLFFQKNLEFLRCTDDKNLKIFVSAAFSAICGALIMGMFDYIWYNYRVFFVFWIVFAISCAYIRFGNREVERQRVTNDSNADAAAIDI
;
A
#
# COMPACT_ATOMS: atom_id res chain seq x y z
N MET A 1 -52.72 -2.24 -40.86
CA MET A 1 -52.42 -2.28 -39.41
C MET A 1 -51.98 -3.68 -39.05
N ASN A 2 -50.67 -3.86 -38.89
CA ASN A 2 -50.01 -5.16 -38.97
C ASN A 2 -49.58 -5.63 -37.57
N LYS A 3 -49.65 -6.94 -37.33
CA LYS A 3 -49.41 -7.64 -36.05
C LYS A 3 -48.06 -7.34 -35.36
N LYS A 4 -47.14 -6.61 -36.02
CA LYS A 4 -45.85 -6.13 -35.49
C LYS A 4 -45.93 -4.86 -34.64
N GLU A 5 -46.97 -4.03 -34.77
CA GLU A 5 -47.10 -2.83 -33.92
C GLU A 5 -47.63 -3.15 -32.52
N LYS A 6 -48.44 -4.20 -32.35
CA LYS A 6 -48.92 -4.62 -31.01
C LYS A 6 -47.81 -5.19 -30.11
N VAL A 7 -46.77 -5.80 -30.69
CA VAL A 7 -45.65 -6.36 -29.91
C VAL A 7 -44.69 -5.27 -29.42
N ASN A 8 -44.58 -4.14 -30.14
CA ASN A 8 -43.74 -3.02 -29.73
C ASN A 8 -44.41 -2.11 -28.67
N VAL A 9 -45.74 -2.08 -28.59
CA VAL A 9 -46.46 -1.33 -27.55
C VAL A 9 -46.51 -2.11 -26.23
N GLU A 10 -46.56 -3.46 -26.27
CA GLU A 10 -46.49 -4.29 -25.06
C GLU A 10 -45.07 -4.37 -24.47
N SER A 11 -44.02 -4.34 -25.30
CA SER A 11 -42.62 -4.31 -24.82
C SER A 11 -42.23 -2.93 -24.22
N ALA A 12 -42.76 -1.83 -24.77
CA ALA A 12 -42.57 -0.48 -24.21
C ALA A 12 -43.32 -0.27 -22.88
N SER A 13 -44.51 -0.87 -22.74
CA SER A 13 -45.29 -0.93 -21.49
C SER A 13 -44.60 -1.77 -20.40
N ALA A 14 -43.97 -2.88 -20.78
CA ALA A 14 -43.20 -3.72 -19.86
C ALA A 14 -41.89 -3.05 -19.39
N HIS A 15 -41.22 -2.28 -20.26
CA HIS A 15 -40.05 -1.48 -19.87
C HIS A 15 -40.42 -0.30 -18.97
N SER A 16 -41.55 0.38 -19.23
CA SER A 16 -42.10 1.46 -18.40
C SER A 16 -42.58 0.99 -17.01
N LYS A 17 -43.10 -0.23 -16.91
CA LYS A 17 -43.45 -0.85 -15.61
C LYS A 17 -42.23 -1.39 -14.84
N SER A 18 -41.12 -1.72 -15.51
CA SER A 18 -39.87 -2.10 -14.83
C SER A 18 -39.10 -0.89 -14.28
N THR A 19 -39.16 0.26 -14.96
CA THR A 19 -38.54 1.52 -14.50
C THR A 19 -39.34 2.23 -13.41
N LYS A 20 -40.65 1.98 -13.28
CA LYS A 20 -41.45 2.45 -12.14
C LYS A 20 -41.34 1.58 -10.88
N LYS A 21 -40.81 0.35 -10.95
CA LYS A 21 -40.65 -0.53 -9.78
C LYS A 21 -39.30 -0.43 -9.06
N VAL A 22 -38.40 0.44 -9.52
CA VAL A 22 -37.16 0.81 -8.81
C VAL A 22 -37.36 2.05 -7.91
N ARG A 23 -38.49 2.76 -8.06
CA ARG A 23 -38.92 3.81 -7.14
C ARG A 23 -39.81 3.21 -6.04
N GLY A 24 -39.19 2.91 -4.90
CA GLY A 24 -39.88 2.63 -3.65
C GLY A 24 -40.14 1.15 -3.37
N GLY A 25 -39.16 0.48 -2.75
CA GLY A 25 -39.35 -0.85 -2.20
C GLY A 25 -38.04 -1.62 -2.09
N ASN A 26 -37.54 -1.75 -0.87
CA ASN A 26 -36.49 -2.70 -0.44
C ASN A 26 -35.00 -2.31 -0.57
N SER A 27 -34.63 -1.02 -0.51
CA SER A 27 -33.34 -0.60 0.08
C SER A 27 -33.45 -0.19 1.56
N LYS A 28 -34.65 -0.23 2.14
CA LYS A 28 -34.97 0.24 3.50
C LYS A 28 -34.82 -0.82 4.62
N ALA A 29 -34.16 -1.95 4.37
CA ALA A 29 -34.03 -2.98 5.41
C ALA A 29 -32.86 -2.75 6.39
N PHE A 30 -31.96 -1.79 6.13
CA PHE A 30 -30.86 -1.44 7.06
C PHE A 30 -30.77 0.05 7.41
N SER A 31 -31.63 0.91 6.83
CA SER A 31 -31.68 2.35 7.12
C SER A 31 -32.50 2.70 8.38
N THR A 32 -32.77 1.73 9.24
CA THR A 32 -33.60 1.88 10.46
C THR A 32 -32.83 1.61 11.75
N SER A 33 -31.50 1.47 11.70
CA SER A 33 -30.72 1.56 12.93
C SER A 33 -30.64 3.03 13.34
N LEU A 34 -31.30 3.37 14.44
CA LEU A 34 -31.25 4.70 15.05
C LEU A 34 -29.79 5.15 15.30
N ILE A 35 -28.90 4.19 15.60
CA ILE A 35 -27.46 4.40 15.77
C ILE A 35 -26.79 4.77 14.45
N LEU A 36 -27.10 4.07 13.35
CA LEU A 36 -26.53 4.39 12.02
C LEU A 36 -27.03 5.76 11.53
N GLY A 37 -28.31 6.08 11.73
CA GLY A 37 -28.85 7.40 11.38
C GLY A 37 -28.26 8.53 12.21
N LEU A 38 -27.93 8.29 13.48
CA LEU A 38 -27.20 9.25 14.33
C LEU A 38 -25.74 9.41 13.88
N LEU A 39 -25.06 8.32 13.56
CA LEU A 39 -23.69 8.35 13.05
C LEU A 39 -23.63 9.08 11.71
N ASP A 40 -24.55 8.84 10.78
CA ASP A 40 -24.61 9.56 9.50
C ASP A 40 -24.83 11.06 9.71
N LYS A 41 -25.74 11.47 10.60
CA LYS A 41 -25.94 12.89 10.93
C LYS A 41 -24.73 13.54 11.59
N LEU A 42 -24.10 12.86 12.55
CA LEU A 42 -22.87 13.34 13.18
C LEU A 42 -21.76 13.46 12.15
N THR A 43 -21.68 12.50 11.23
CA THR A 43 -20.71 12.48 10.15
C THR A 43 -20.94 13.63 9.19
N ASP A 44 -22.17 13.85 8.75
CA ASP A 44 -22.51 14.98 7.88
C ASP A 44 -22.18 16.30 8.59
N ALA A 45 -22.45 16.41 9.89
CA ALA A 45 -22.08 17.57 10.67
C ALA A 45 -20.55 17.78 10.74
N VAL A 46 -19.78 16.73 11.03
CA VAL A 46 -18.30 16.80 11.08
C VAL A 46 -17.70 17.05 9.70
N TYR A 47 -18.17 16.34 8.67
CA TYR A 47 -17.74 16.53 7.29
C TYR A 47 -18.05 17.94 6.82
N ASN A 48 -19.27 18.43 7.04
CA ASN A 48 -19.63 19.81 6.71
C ASN A 48 -18.82 20.81 7.53
N ALA A 49 -18.52 20.55 8.81
CA ALA A 49 -17.65 21.40 9.61
C ALA A 49 -16.20 21.44 9.08
N VAL A 50 -15.64 20.30 8.67
CA VAL A 50 -14.30 20.22 8.07
C VAL A 50 -14.26 20.90 6.70
N MET A 51 -15.30 20.69 5.88
CA MET A 51 -15.42 21.25 4.54
C MET A 51 -15.71 22.76 4.55
N ASN A 52 -16.56 23.22 5.46
CA ASN A 52 -16.86 24.65 5.64
C ASN A 52 -15.81 25.37 6.50
N GLY A 53 -14.93 24.63 7.17
CA GLY A 53 -13.83 25.13 7.99
C GLY A 53 -12.59 25.49 7.18
N LEU A 54 -11.49 25.78 7.89
CA LEU A 54 -10.22 26.21 7.31
C LEU A 54 -9.68 25.21 6.29
N PHE A 55 -9.80 23.90 6.58
CA PHE A 55 -9.28 22.83 5.74
C PHE A 55 -10.00 22.76 4.39
N GLY A 56 -11.34 22.65 4.38
CA GLY A 56 -12.09 22.56 3.13
C GLY A 56 -11.98 23.82 2.26
N ARG A 57 -11.99 25.01 2.88
CA ARG A 57 -11.77 26.28 2.16
C ARG A 57 -10.39 26.35 1.48
N ILE A 58 -9.35 25.74 2.05
CA ILE A 58 -8.00 25.71 1.47
C ILE A 58 -7.86 24.62 0.40
N PHE A 59 -8.39 23.42 0.64
CA PHE A 59 -8.03 22.21 -0.12
C PHE A 59 -9.11 21.68 -1.08
N THR A 60 -10.36 22.16 -1.02
CA THR A 60 -11.50 21.57 -1.77
C THR A 60 -12.29 22.53 -2.65
N ALA A 61 -11.96 23.83 -2.65
CA ALA A 61 -12.73 24.89 -3.29
C ALA A 61 -12.96 24.77 -4.81
N TYR A 62 -12.11 24.02 -5.54
CA TYR A 62 -12.36 23.77 -6.98
C TYR A 62 -13.62 22.93 -7.23
N SER A 63 -13.97 22.02 -6.31
CA SER A 63 -15.11 21.11 -6.50
C SER A 63 -16.46 21.81 -6.29
N SER A 64 -16.54 22.74 -5.33
CA SER A 64 -17.71 23.59 -5.13
C SER A 64 -17.90 24.58 -6.27
N GLU A 65 -16.80 25.16 -6.78
CA GLU A 65 -16.84 26.08 -7.92
C GLU A 65 -17.18 25.35 -9.22
N GLN A 66 -16.63 24.17 -9.46
CA GLN A 66 -16.93 23.37 -10.66
C GLN A 66 -18.35 22.77 -10.61
N ALA A 67 -18.83 22.32 -9.43
CA ALA A 67 -20.21 21.86 -9.26
C ALA A 67 -21.25 23.00 -9.26
N ALA A 68 -20.84 24.24 -8.94
CA ALA A 68 -21.65 25.45 -9.12
C ALA A 68 -21.61 25.96 -10.58
N PHE A 69 -20.49 25.76 -11.28
CA PHE A 69 -20.31 26.12 -12.69
C PHE A 69 -21.04 25.14 -13.63
N GLU A 70 -21.06 23.84 -13.28
CA GLU A 70 -21.86 22.81 -13.98
C GLU A 70 -23.37 23.00 -13.76
N ARG A 71 -23.78 23.65 -12.66
CA ARG A 71 -25.17 24.08 -12.41
C ARG A 71 -25.40 25.50 -12.95
N GLY A 72 -25.37 25.62 -14.27
CA GLY A 72 -25.65 26.87 -14.98
C GLY A 72 -27.03 27.47 -14.66
N PHE A 73 -27.02 28.55 -13.87
CA PHE A 73 -27.87 29.75 -13.93
C PHE A 73 -27.41 30.77 -12.87
N VAL A 74 -26.65 30.32 -11.86
CA VAL A 74 -26.22 31.14 -10.72
C VAL A 74 -24.86 31.81 -10.99
N LYS A 75 -24.79 32.61 -12.06
CA LYS A 75 -23.65 33.51 -12.31
C LYS A 75 -23.76 34.81 -11.49
N ASN A 76 -24.99 35.18 -11.08
CA ASN A 76 -25.27 36.50 -10.51
C ASN A 76 -25.55 36.51 -9.00
N TYR A 77 -25.87 35.37 -8.37
CA TYR A 77 -26.27 35.34 -6.96
C TYR A 77 -25.11 35.10 -5.97
N LEU A 78 -23.99 34.56 -6.45
CA LEU A 78 -22.81 34.24 -5.62
C LEU A 78 -21.75 35.36 -5.64
N ALA A 79 -22.02 36.51 -6.25
CA ALA A 79 -21.08 37.63 -6.31
C ALA A 79 -20.86 38.30 -4.93
N ASP A 80 -21.86 38.26 -4.04
CA ASP A 80 -21.84 39.03 -2.79
C ASP A 80 -21.25 38.28 -1.58
N GLU A 81 -21.19 36.94 -1.58
CA GLU A 81 -20.60 36.15 -0.49
C GLU A 81 -19.05 36.03 -0.57
N ILE A 82 -18.44 36.59 -1.62
CA ILE A 82 -17.00 36.46 -1.94
C ILE A 82 -16.10 37.32 -1.04
N ASN A 83 -16.65 38.31 -0.32
CA ASN A 83 -15.82 39.30 0.39
C ASN A 83 -15.05 38.74 1.61
N SER A 84 -15.57 37.69 2.27
CA SER A 84 -14.87 36.99 3.38
C SER A 84 -13.82 35.99 2.86
N ASN A 85 -14.04 35.41 1.67
CA ASN A 85 -13.14 34.46 1.01
C ASN A 85 -11.89 35.12 0.38
N ASN A 86 -11.86 36.44 0.28
CA ASN A 86 -10.81 37.18 -0.42
C ASN A 86 -9.42 37.06 0.24
N LYS A 87 -9.33 36.91 1.57
CA LYS A 87 -8.04 36.70 2.28
C LYS A 87 -7.45 35.31 2.03
N PHE A 88 -8.26 34.26 2.05
CA PHE A 88 -7.80 32.89 1.83
C PHE A 88 -7.53 32.58 0.37
N HIS A 89 -8.34 33.12 -0.55
CA HIS A 89 -8.03 33.12 -1.96
C HIS A 89 -6.71 33.85 -2.24
N ARG A 90 -6.41 34.97 -1.56
CA ARG A 90 -5.10 35.63 -1.64
C ARG A 90 -3.96 34.79 -1.06
N ILE A 91 -4.12 34.11 0.08
CA ILE A 91 -3.08 33.23 0.66
C ILE A 91 -2.83 32.03 -0.27
N ARG A 92 -3.88 31.37 -0.73
CA ARG A 92 -3.79 30.25 -1.67
C ARG A 92 -3.24 30.70 -3.02
N SER A 93 -3.68 31.82 -3.56
CA SER A 93 -3.14 32.39 -4.80
C SER A 93 -1.68 32.79 -4.62
N LYS A 94 -1.29 33.34 -3.46
CA LYS A 94 0.13 33.60 -3.13
C LYS A 94 0.93 32.31 -3.01
N LEU A 95 0.40 31.26 -2.36
CA LEU A 95 1.07 29.95 -2.25
C LEU A 95 1.14 29.27 -3.61
N SER A 96 0.05 29.22 -4.36
CA SER A 96 0.00 28.67 -5.72
C SER A 96 0.92 29.45 -6.65
N LYS A 97 0.91 30.79 -6.63
CA LYS A 97 1.88 31.62 -7.36
C LYS A 97 3.31 31.47 -6.85
N ALA A 98 3.52 31.23 -5.55
CA ALA A 98 4.84 30.93 -5.00
C ALA A 98 5.32 29.53 -5.40
N PHE A 99 4.42 28.57 -5.65
CA PHE A 99 4.72 27.21 -6.14
C PHE A 99 4.75 27.11 -7.68
N GLU A 100 3.98 27.93 -8.39
CA GLU A 100 3.98 28.08 -9.85
C GLU A 100 5.16 28.95 -10.29
N GLY A 101 5.43 30.01 -9.54
CA GLY A 101 6.66 30.79 -9.57
C GLY A 101 7.81 30.12 -8.80
N SER A 102 7.55 29.00 -8.10
CA SER A 102 8.62 28.14 -7.60
C SER A 102 9.26 27.47 -8.80
N ILE A 103 10.30 28.14 -9.24
CA ILE A 103 11.39 27.65 -10.04
C ILE A 103 11.70 26.17 -9.73
N PHE A 104 11.56 25.71 -8.48
CA PHE A 104 11.95 24.37 -8.06
C PHE A 104 11.23 23.26 -8.82
N ILE A 105 9.89 23.14 -8.76
CA ILE A 105 9.17 21.99 -9.35
C ILE A 105 9.19 22.05 -10.88
N GLY A 106 9.07 23.26 -11.45
CA GLY A 106 9.23 23.48 -12.89
C GLY A 106 10.62 23.04 -13.36
N LYS A 107 11.68 23.53 -12.71
CA LYS A 107 13.06 23.11 -13.01
C LYS A 107 13.29 21.63 -12.73
N LEU A 108 12.65 21.02 -11.74
CA LEU A 108 12.77 19.60 -11.43
C LEU A 108 12.20 18.76 -12.58
N GLY A 109 11.02 19.12 -13.07
CA GLY A 109 10.43 18.51 -14.26
C GLY A 109 11.27 18.75 -15.52
N ASP A 110 11.77 19.97 -15.72
CA ASP A 110 12.62 20.33 -16.85
C ASP A 110 13.98 19.62 -16.80
N MET A 111 14.53 19.40 -15.60
CA MET A 111 15.76 18.67 -15.37
C MET A 111 15.58 17.19 -15.69
N VAL A 112 14.51 16.55 -15.20
CA VAL A 112 14.19 15.15 -15.57
C VAL A 112 13.99 15.01 -17.08
N ARG A 113 13.25 15.94 -17.73
CA ARG A 113 13.13 15.96 -19.19
C ARG A 113 14.46 16.19 -19.90
N SER A 114 15.30 17.07 -19.36
CA SER A 114 16.63 17.36 -19.88
C SER A 114 17.49 16.09 -19.84
N MET A 115 17.48 15.35 -18.73
CA MET A 115 18.17 14.07 -18.58
C MET A 115 17.65 13.03 -19.58
N LEU A 116 16.34 12.85 -19.69
CA LEU A 116 15.76 11.93 -20.67
C LEU A 116 16.08 12.32 -22.13
N SER A 117 16.20 13.61 -22.44
CA SER A 117 16.56 14.13 -23.77
C SER A 117 18.07 14.08 -24.07
N THR A 118 18.90 13.76 -23.08
CA THR A 118 20.36 13.77 -23.18
C THR A 118 20.85 12.49 -23.87
N SER A 119 21.85 12.64 -24.75
CA SER A 119 22.46 11.51 -25.47
C SER A 119 23.16 10.54 -24.50
N LEU A 120 23.02 9.23 -24.73
CA LEU A 120 23.74 8.20 -23.97
C LEU A 120 25.26 8.40 -23.97
N LYS A 121 25.82 8.96 -25.06
CA LYS A 121 27.24 9.32 -25.13
C LYS A 121 27.69 10.24 -23.99
N LEU A 122 26.83 11.13 -23.51
CA LEU A 122 27.15 12.06 -22.41
C LEU A 122 27.24 11.34 -21.06
N TYR A 123 26.35 10.38 -20.82
CA TYR A 123 26.43 9.50 -19.66
C TYR A 123 27.67 8.60 -19.71
N GLY A 124 28.03 8.11 -20.91
CA GLY A 124 29.27 7.40 -21.14
C GLY A 124 30.50 8.24 -20.78
N ASN A 125 30.58 9.49 -21.26
CA ASN A 125 31.68 10.41 -20.90
C ASN A 125 31.78 10.61 -19.38
N PHE A 126 30.64 10.83 -18.70
CA PHE A 126 30.61 10.99 -17.25
C PHE A 126 31.14 9.74 -16.53
N LEU A 127 30.62 8.55 -16.86
CA LEU A 127 30.99 7.30 -16.19
C LEU A 127 32.44 6.90 -16.45
N LEU A 128 32.96 7.17 -17.66
CA LEU A 128 34.36 6.91 -17.99
C LEU A 128 35.28 7.78 -17.13
N CYS A 129 35.04 9.09 -17.09
CA CYS A 129 35.83 10.00 -16.26
C CYS A 129 35.68 9.69 -14.77
N PHE A 130 34.47 9.44 -14.30
CA PHE A 130 34.22 9.02 -12.92
C PHE A 130 35.04 7.78 -12.57
N GLY A 131 34.95 6.71 -13.35
CA GLY A 131 35.68 5.48 -13.07
C GLY A 131 37.20 5.63 -13.12
N LEU A 132 37.75 6.34 -14.11
CA LEU A 132 39.19 6.55 -14.22
C LEU A 132 39.76 7.35 -13.04
N TYR A 133 39.10 8.45 -12.65
CA TYR A 133 39.55 9.27 -11.53
C TYR A 133 39.35 8.55 -10.19
N SER A 134 38.30 7.76 -10.01
CA SER A 134 38.12 6.96 -8.80
C SER A 134 39.19 5.86 -8.66
N ILE A 135 39.60 5.21 -9.76
CA ILE A 135 40.74 4.27 -9.76
C ILE A 135 42.04 4.99 -9.42
N LEU A 136 42.26 6.18 -9.97
CA LEU A 136 43.44 6.99 -9.64
C LEU A 136 43.48 7.32 -8.14
N ILE A 137 42.36 7.74 -7.55
CA ILE A 137 42.25 8.01 -6.11
C ILE A 137 42.51 6.74 -5.29
N TYR A 138 41.96 5.60 -5.71
CA TYR A 138 42.23 4.32 -5.05
C TYR A 138 43.73 4.02 -5.00
N PHE A 139 44.44 4.12 -6.13
CA PHE A 139 45.89 3.90 -6.17
C PHE A 139 46.66 4.94 -5.36
N LEU A 140 46.24 6.20 -5.36
CA LEU A 140 46.86 7.25 -4.54
C LEU A 140 46.74 6.95 -3.04
N ARG A 141 45.57 6.50 -2.58
CA ARG A 141 45.38 6.04 -1.19
C ARG A 141 46.19 4.79 -0.88
N ALA A 142 46.28 3.84 -1.81
CA ALA A 142 47.08 2.63 -1.63
C ALA A 142 48.59 2.91 -1.52
N LEU A 143 49.08 3.97 -2.19
CA LEU A 143 50.49 4.38 -2.16
C LEU A 143 50.87 5.20 -0.92
N ILE A 144 49.89 5.81 -0.23
CA ILE A 144 50.11 6.65 0.96
C ILE A 144 49.25 6.09 2.11
N PRO A 145 49.78 5.12 2.89
CA PRO A 145 49.00 4.40 3.91
C PRO A 145 48.39 5.28 5.01
N GLU A 146 48.92 6.49 5.22
CA GLU A 146 48.40 7.48 6.17
C GLU A 146 47.05 8.07 5.74
N LEU A 147 46.63 7.87 4.49
CA LEU A 147 45.38 8.42 3.92
C LEU A 147 44.16 7.49 4.07
N GLY A 148 44.31 6.34 4.73
CA GLY A 148 43.21 5.43 5.07
C GLY A 148 43.41 3.99 4.57
N GLY A 149 42.59 3.07 5.10
CA GLY A 149 42.53 1.69 4.63
C GLY A 149 41.94 1.58 3.22
N TYR A 150 42.32 0.56 2.48
CA TYR A 150 41.85 0.29 1.12
C TYR A 150 41.11 -1.04 1.07
N ASP A 151 39.87 -1.04 0.60
CA ASP A 151 39.13 -2.27 0.29
C ASP A 151 39.11 -2.52 -1.22
N LEU A 152 39.42 -3.75 -1.64
CA LEU A 152 39.29 -4.20 -3.03
C LEU A 152 37.87 -4.00 -3.57
N TRP A 153 36.85 -4.01 -2.70
CA TRP A 153 35.47 -3.75 -3.09
C TRP A 153 35.26 -2.33 -3.64
N GLU A 154 36.06 -1.35 -3.22
CA GLU A 154 35.98 0.04 -3.73
C GLU A 154 36.30 0.13 -5.23
N LEU A 155 37.07 -0.82 -5.78
CA LEU A 155 37.39 -0.89 -7.22
C LEU A 155 36.23 -1.40 -8.07
N ALA A 156 35.25 -2.10 -7.48
CA ALA A 156 34.14 -2.68 -8.23
C ALA A 156 33.32 -1.60 -8.96
N VAL A 157 32.96 -0.52 -8.26
CA VAL A 157 32.13 0.56 -8.82
C VAL A 157 32.84 1.34 -9.94
N PRO A 158 34.11 1.76 -9.79
CA PRO A 158 34.89 2.38 -10.86
C PRO A 158 35.05 1.49 -12.08
N VAL A 159 35.39 0.20 -11.89
CA VAL A 159 35.56 -0.75 -13.00
C VAL A 159 34.25 -0.94 -13.75
N VAL A 160 33.14 -1.18 -13.04
CA VAL A 160 31.81 -1.30 -13.65
C VAL A 160 31.42 -0.01 -14.38
N SER A 161 31.76 1.16 -13.84
CA SER A 161 31.48 2.45 -14.49
C SER A 161 32.24 2.60 -15.82
N ILE A 162 33.51 2.20 -15.88
CA ILE A 162 34.29 2.18 -17.12
C ILE A 162 33.68 1.19 -18.11
N LEU A 163 33.36 -0.03 -17.69
CA LEU A 163 32.78 -1.05 -18.56
C LEU A 163 31.42 -0.62 -19.13
N LEU A 164 30.55 -0.01 -18.31
CA LEU A 164 29.26 0.54 -18.75
C LEU A 164 29.43 1.75 -19.68
N SER A 165 30.52 2.51 -19.54
CA SER A 165 30.75 3.69 -20.38
C SER A 165 30.98 3.35 -21.85
N LEU A 166 31.67 2.24 -22.14
CA LEU A 166 32.06 1.83 -23.50
C LEU A 166 30.85 1.71 -24.46
N PRO A 167 29.80 0.92 -24.17
CA PRO A 167 28.63 0.85 -25.05
C PRO A 167 27.84 2.17 -25.10
N LEU A 168 27.84 2.95 -24.02
CA LEU A 168 27.15 4.24 -23.95
C LEU A 168 27.79 5.29 -24.88
N LEU A 169 29.13 5.32 -24.98
CA LEU A 169 29.89 6.21 -25.85
C LEU A 169 29.60 5.99 -27.34
N MET A 170 29.31 4.74 -27.72
CA MET A 170 28.98 4.35 -29.10
C MET A 170 27.52 4.68 -29.46
N SER A 171 26.66 4.93 -28.47
CA SER A 171 25.23 5.16 -28.69
C SER A 171 24.89 6.62 -28.97
N ARG A 172 24.12 6.85 -30.04
CA ARG A 172 23.56 8.17 -30.41
C ARG A 172 22.12 8.37 -29.93
N LYS A 173 21.56 7.39 -29.21
CA LYS A 173 20.18 7.46 -28.69
C LYS A 173 20.11 8.38 -27.47
N SER A 174 18.96 9.00 -27.24
CA SER A 174 18.65 9.65 -25.96
C SER A 174 18.42 8.60 -24.88
N LEU A 175 18.62 8.96 -23.61
CA LEU A 175 18.27 8.09 -22.47
C LEU A 175 16.79 7.66 -22.53
N GLY A 176 15.88 8.59 -22.84
CA GLY A 176 14.45 8.31 -23.00
C GLY A 176 14.17 7.24 -24.06
N ARG A 177 14.78 7.36 -25.25
CA ARG A 177 14.65 6.33 -26.29
C ARG A 177 15.26 5.00 -25.86
N ALA A 178 16.40 5.02 -25.19
CA ALA A 178 17.04 3.79 -24.71
C ALA A 178 16.16 3.04 -23.71
N VAL A 179 15.50 3.77 -22.79
CA VAL A 179 14.48 3.22 -21.88
C VAL A 179 13.31 2.63 -22.67
N GLY A 180 12.80 3.35 -23.67
CA GLY A 180 11.70 2.88 -24.52
C GLY A 180 12.02 1.64 -25.37
N TYR A 181 13.26 1.45 -25.80
CA TYR A 181 13.69 0.25 -26.55
C TYR A 181 13.96 -0.97 -25.66
N SER A 182 14.26 -0.78 -24.38
CA SER A 182 14.53 -1.88 -23.45
C SER A 182 13.25 -2.60 -23.07
N ARG A 183 13.16 -3.92 -23.30
CA ARG A 183 11.98 -4.70 -22.92
C ARG A 183 11.70 -4.61 -21.41
N ILE A 184 12.76 -4.66 -20.59
CA ILE A 184 12.66 -4.65 -19.13
C ILE A 184 12.29 -3.25 -18.63
N LEU A 185 13.02 -2.21 -19.06
CA LEU A 185 12.75 -0.84 -18.59
C LEU A 185 11.43 -0.32 -19.14
N ARG A 186 11.07 -0.64 -20.39
CA ARG A 186 9.75 -0.30 -20.92
C ARG A 186 8.66 -0.94 -20.07
N LEU A 187 8.73 -2.25 -19.80
CA LEU A 187 7.76 -2.92 -18.94
C LEU A 187 7.67 -2.27 -17.55
N LEU A 188 8.80 -1.94 -16.93
CA LEU A 188 8.82 -1.25 -15.63
C LEU A 188 8.14 0.14 -15.69
N PHE A 189 8.49 0.96 -16.68
CA PHE A 189 7.99 2.33 -16.74
C PHE A 189 6.57 2.43 -17.31
N THR A 190 6.17 1.59 -18.26
CA THR A 190 4.82 1.64 -18.87
C THR A 190 3.80 0.84 -18.05
N GLU A 191 4.09 -0.43 -17.74
CA GLU A 191 3.18 -1.28 -16.99
C GLU A 191 3.26 -0.94 -15.49
N GLY A 192 4.47 -0.83 -14.95
CA GLY A 192 4.69 -0.51 -13.53
C GLY A 192 4.34 0.93 -13.17
N PHE A 193 5.03 1.91 -13.77
CA PHE A 193 4.86 3.33 -13.41
C PHE A 193 3.85 4.11 -14.27
N GLY A 194 3.27 3.49 -15.29
CA GLY A 194 2.19 4.10 -16.04
C GLY A 194 2.54 5.23 -16.99
N PHE A 195 3.81 5.32 -17.39
CA PHE A 195 4.22 6.23 -18.46
C PHE A 195 3.64 5.77 -19.81
N LYS A 196 3.26 6.72 -20.65
CA LYS A 196 2.83 6.42 -22.03
C LYS A 196 4.06 6.14 -22.89
N ASP A 197 3.94 5.25 -23.88
CA ASP A 197 5.04 4.95 -24.81
C ASP A 197 5.58 6.22 -25.52
N GLU A 198 4.69 7.14 -25.88
CA GLU A 198 5.03 8.45 -26.46
C GLU A 198 5.95 9.29 -25.57
N SER A 199 5.95 9.05 -24.25
CA SER A 199 6.79 9.78 -23.29
C SER A 199 8.28 9.46 -23.47
N PHE A 200 8.62 8.38 -24.19
CA PHE A 200 9.99 7.93 -24.40
C PHE A 200 10.58 8.36 -25.75
N ASP A 201 9.76 8.83 -26.70
CA ASP A 201 10.26 9.34 -27.98
C ASP A 201 10.69 10.80 -27.87
N ILE A 202 11.74 11.03 -27.09
CA ILE A 202 12.28 12.35 -26.86
C ILE A 202 13.49 12.58 -27.80
N PRO A 203 13.43 13.58 -28.71
CA PRO A 203 14.53 13.89 -29.62
C PRO A 203 15.76 14.40 -28.86
N VAL A 204 16.94 14.07 -29.39
CA VAL A 204 18.23 14.44 -28.78
C VAL A 204 18.48 15.95 -28.95
N LYS A 205 18.64 16.69 -27.85
CA LYS A 205 19.18 18.06 -27.90
C LYS A 205 20.69 18.02 -28.14
N ARG A 206 21.15 18.22 -29.39
CA ARG A 206 22.59 18.27 -29.73
C ARG A 206 23.25 19.53 -29.14
N SER A 207 24.34 19.37 -28.39
CA SER A 207 25.22 20.48 -27.98
C SER A 207 26.60 19.97 -27.53
N ASN A 208 27.67 20.47 -28.14
CA ASN A 208 29.06 20.14 -27.75
C ASN A 208 29.43 20.66 -26.34
N ARG A 209 28.85 21.78 -25.89
CA ARG A 209 29.07 22.30 -24.52
C ARG A 209 28.67 21.31 -23.44
N LYS A 210 27.68 20.46 -23.70
CA LYS A 210 27.23 19.43 -22.75
C LYS A 210 28.27 18.30 -22.59
N ALA A 211 29.09 18.03 -23.61
CA ALA A 211 30.10 16.98 -23.55
C ALA A 211 31.23 17.32 -22.58
N ASN A 212 31.74 18.55 -22.65
CA ASN A 212 32.76 19.02 -21.71
C ASN A 212 32.21 19.06 -20.28
N PHE A 213 30.95 19.46 -20.10
CA PHE A 213 30.31 19.48 -18.79
C PHE A 213 30.20 18.08 -18.17
N ALA A 214 29.85 17.05 -18.94
CA ALA A 214 29.78 15.67 -18.45
C ALA A 214 31.16 15.12 -18.02
N ILE A 215 32.22 15.47 -18.75
CA ILE A 215 33.61 15.10 -18.41
C ILE A 215 34.04 15.76 -17.10
N ILE A 216 33.83 17.08 -16.97
CA ILE A 216 34.19 17.84 -15.77
C ILE A 216 33.43 17.31 -14.55
N LEU A 217 32.12 17.05 -14.68
CA LEU A 217 31.33 16.44 -13.60
C LEU A 217 31.84 15.04 -13.22
N GLY A 218 32.19 14.21 -14.21
CA GLY A 218 32.74 12.88 -13.97
C GLY A 218 34.08 12.93 -13.23
N MET A 219 34.96 13.86 -13.62
CA MET A 219 36.22 14.12 -12.93
C MET A 219 36.01 14.61 -11.49
N ILE A 220 35.14 15.59 -11.26
CA ILE A 220 34.83 16.09 -9.91
C ILE A 220 34.26 14.96 -9.04
N ALA A 221 33.32 14.17 -9.58
CA ALA A 221 32.77 13.00 -8.90
C ALA A 221 33.87 11.99 -8.56
N GLY A 222 34.76 11.69 -9.52
CA GLY A 222 35.86 10.74 -9.31
C GLY A 222 36.85 11.23 -8.26
N LEU A 223 37.22 12.52 -8.28
CA LEU A 223 38.09 13.12 -7.26
C LEU A 223 37.41 13.14 -5.88
N SER A 224 36.08 13.33 -5.83
CA SER A 224 35.36 13.32 -4.56
C SER A 224 35.37 11.95 -3.87
N THR A 225 35.70 10.87 -4.59
CA THR A 225 35.92 9.55 -3.97
C THR A 225 37.11 9.53 -3.00
N PHE A 226 37.91 10.60 -2.96
CA PHE A 226 38.90 10.82 -1.92
C PHE A 226 38.28 11.08 -0.54
N PHE A 227 37.01 11.46 -0.47
CA PHE A 227 36.30 11.75 0.79
C PHE A 227 35.15 10.79 1.08
N ILE A 228 34.59 10.16 0.05
CA ILE A 228 33.40 9.30 0.14
C ILE A 228 33.59 8.02 -0.66
N ASP A 229 32.92 6.94 -0.26
CA ASP A 229 33.00 5.69 -1.01
C ASP A 229 32.46 5.85 -2.44
N PRO A 230 33.11 5.25 -3.45
CA PRO A 230 32.67 5.34 -4.84
C PRO A 230 31.21 4.93 -5.08
N ILE A 231 30.64 4.05 -4.25
CA ILE A 231 29.25 3.60 -4.35
C ILE A 231 28.23 4.68 -3.96
N VAL A 232 28.61 5.63 -3.11
CA VAL A 232 27.70 6.66 -2.59
C VAL A 232 27.24 7.58 -3.72
N ILE A 233 28.12 7.93 -4.65
CA ILE A 233 27.83 8.86 -5.76
C ILE A 233 26.70 8.36 -6.67
N PRO A 234 26.78 7.15 -7.28
CA PRO A 234 25.70 6.65 -8.11
C PRO A 234 24.41 6.42 -7.30
N VAL A 235 24.51 6.01 -6.03
CA VAL A 235 23.34 5.87 -5.14
C VAL A 235 22.64 7.21 -4.92
N LEU A 236 23.37 8.29 -4.66
CA LEU A 236 22.80 9.64 -4.49
C LEU A 236 22.14 10.15 -5.78
N ILE A 237 22.73 9.90 -6.95
CA ILE A 237 22.14 10.26 -8.24
C ILE A 237 20.82 9.50 -8.46
N LEU A 238 20.80 8.19 -8.20
CA LEU A 238 19.59 7.37 -8.33
C LEU A 238 18.52 7.76 -7.30
N ALA A 239 18.90 8.03 -6.05
CA ALA A 239 17.99 8.47 -5.00
C ALA A 239 17.36 9.82 -5.35
N PHE A 240 18.16 10.78 -5.82
CA PHE A 240 17.67 12.08 -6.27
C PHE A 240 16.69 11.95 -7.45
N LEU A 241 16.97 11.09 -8.43
CA LEU A 241 16.06 10.79 -9.53
C LEU A 241 14.76 10.13 -9.05
N ALA A 242 14.84 9.18 -8.13
CA ALA A 242 13.68 8.51 -7.56
C ALA A 242 12.79 9.50 -6.79
N ILE A 243 13.36 10.30 -5.89
CA ILE A 243 12.65 11.36 -5.15
C ILE A 243 12.01 12.36 -6.11
N SER A 244 12.73 12.76 -7.16
CA SER A 244 12.22 13.64 -8.21
C SER A 244 10.98 13.05 -8.88
N MET A 245 11.01 11.77 -9.26
CA MET A 245 9.86 11.09 -9.86
C MET A 245 8.68 10.97 -8.90
N VAL A 246 8.92 10.70 -7.62
CA VAL A 246 7.89 10.62 -6.56
C VAL A 246 7.18 11.96 -6.38
N ILE A 247 7.94 13.06 -6.29
CA ILE A 247 7.37 14.41 -6.14
C ILE A 247 6.56 14.80 -7.40
N ILE A 248 7.06 14.46 -8.59
CA ILE A 248 6.36 14.72 -9.86
C ILE A 248 5.11 13.84 -10.01
N THR A 249 5.14 12.59 -9.53
CA THR A 249 4.09 11.58 -9.68
C THR A 249 3.96 10.76 -8.39
N PRO A 250 3.16 11.22 -7.40
CA PRO A 250 2.97 10.53 -6.12
C PRO A 250 2.46 9.09 -6.25
N GLU A 251 1.77 8.78 -7.36
CA GLU A 251 1.33 7.42 -7.68
C GLU A 251 2.52 6.43 -7.77
N ILE A 252 3.66 6.89 -8.31
CA ILE A 252 4.91 6.11 -8.37
C ILE A 252 5.44 5.87 -6.97
N GLY A 253 5.40 6.89 -6.09
CA GLY A 253 5.84 6.76 -4.70
C GLY A 253 5.11 5.66 -3.95
N ILE A 254 3.79 5.58 -4.10
CA ILE A 254 2.98 4.52 -3.49
C ILE A 254 3.37 3.14 -4.04
N ILE A 255 3.52 3.01 -5.36
CA ILE A 255 3.92 1.75 -5.99
C ILE A 255 5.30 1.30 -5.50
N CYS A 256 6.25 2.24 -5.40
CA CYS A 256 7.57 1.98 -4.84
C CYS A 256 7.50 1.57 -3.37
N SER A 257 6.72 2.25 -2.53
CA SER A 257 6.53 1.86 -1.12
C SER A 257 5.99 0.44 -1.00
N ILE A 258 5.02 0.08 -1.83
CA ILE A 258 4.41 -1.25 -1.83
C ILE A 258 5.40 -2.33 -2.30
N PHE A 259 6.13 -2.07 -3.39
CA PHE A 259 7.04 -3.06 -3.97
C PHE A 259 8.29 -3.26 -3.11
N PHE A 260 8.89 -2.18 -2.61
CA PHE A 260 10.17 -2.25 -1.90
C PHE A 260 10.03 -2.57 -0.41
N LEU A 261 8.85 -2.42 0.22
CA LEU A 261 8.70 -2.63 1.67
C LEU A 261 9.32 -3.93 2.21
N PRO A 262 9.22 -5.12 1.57
CA PRO A 262 9.78 -6.31 2.19
C PRO A 262 11.32 -6.31 2.11
N PHE A 263 11.90 -5.65 1.10
CA PHE A 263 13.34 -5.63 0.83
C PHE A 263 14.10 -4.54 1.59
N LEU A 264 13.40 -3.67 2.33
CA LEU A 264 14.04 -2.61 3.10
C LEU A 264 14.87 -3.14 4.29
N SER A 265 14.73 -4.43 4.64
CA SER A 265 15.54 -5.09 5.68
C SER A 265 17.03 -5.17 5.37
N ILE A 266 17.45 -4.81 4.15
CA ILE A 266 18.86 -4.62 3.80
C ILE A 266 19.46 -3.43 4.58
N SER A 267 18.63 -2.50 5.05
CA SER A 267 19.03 -1.41 5.93
C SER A 267 18.83 -1.77 7.40
N GLU A 268 19.64 -1.16 8.28
CA GLU A 268 19.46 -1.19 9.74
C GLU A 268 18.10 -0.65 10.20
N TYR A 269 17.47 0.26 9.43
CA TYR A 269 16.22 0.94 9.83
C TYR A 269 15.12 0.84 8.75
N PRO A 270 14.60 -0.37 8.45
CA PRO A 270 13.67 -0.61 7.34
C PRO A 270 12.39 0.23 7.41
N SER A 271 11.82 0.34 8.62
CA SER A 271 10.56 1.04 8.86
C SER A 271 10.69 2.55 8.69
N VAL A 272 11.85 3.13 9.05
CA VAL A 272 12.13 4.56 8.92
C VAL A 272 12.27 4.93 7.44
N ILE A 273 12.96 4.11 6.64
CA ILE A 273 13.06 4.33 5.18
C ILE A 273 11.68 4.26 4.53
N LEU A 274 10.85 3.29 4.92
CA LEU A 274 9.48 3.19 4.42
C LEU A 274 8.67 4.44 4.76
N ALA A 275 8.75 4.91 6.01
CA ALA A 275 8.07 6.11 6.46
C ALA A 275 8.56 7.36 5.74
N LEU A 276 9.86 7.50 5.51
CA LEU A 276 10.44 8.60 4.73
C LEU A 276 9.90 8.60 3.29
N LEU A 277 9.81 7.44 2.65
CA LEU A 277 9.26 7.34 1.29
C LEU A 277 7.77 7.71 1.27
N VAL A 278 6.98 7.25 2.24
CA VAL A 278 5.56 7.62 2.40
C VAL A 278 5.42 9.13 2.68
N PHE A 279 6.29 9.70 3.49
CA PHE A 279 6.32 11.13 3.81
C PHE A 279 6.65 11.99 2.59
N VAL A 280 7.71 11.64 1.84
CA VAL A 280 8.08 12.33 0.58
C VAL A 280 6.94 12.23 -0.44
N THR A 281 6.28 11.06 -0.53
CA THR A 281 5.11 10.86 -1.39
C THR A 281 3.94 11.74 -0.96
N THR A 282 3.74 11.91 0.35
CA THR A 282 2.73 12.80 0.93
C THR A 282 3.02 14.25 0.58
N ILE A 283 4.27 14.70 0.71
CA ILE A 283 4.69 16.05 0.29
C ILE A 283 4.39 16.26 -1.20
N GLY A 284 4.76 15.30 -2.06
CA GLY A 284 4.46 15.36 -3.50
C GLY A 284 2.95 15.46 -3.79
N TYR A 285 2.12 14.73 -3.04
CA TYR A 285 0.67 14.80 -3.14
C TYR A 285 0.11 16.16 -2.69
N VAL A 286 0.53 16.66 -1.52
CA VAL A 286 0.11 17.95 -0.98
C VAL A 286 0.49 19.09 -1.91
N ILE A 287 1.70 19.06 -2.48
CA ILE A 287 2.14 20.02 -3.50
C ILE A 287 1.18 20.03 -4.70
N LYS A 288 0.75 18.87 -5.20
CA LYS A 288 -0.22 18.79 -6.31
C LYS A 288 -1.61 19.25 -5.91
N LEU A 289 -2.03 18.99 -4.68
CA LEU A 289 -3.30 19.44 -4.13
C LEU A 289 -3.34 20.97 -4.05
N LEU A 290 -2.27 21.59 -3.54
CA LEU A 290 -2.12 23.05 -3.47
C LEU A 290 -2.18 23.71 -4.85
N ARG A 291 -1.59 23.06 -5.88
CA ARG A 291 -1.62 23.51 -7.28
C ARG A 291 -2.95 23.24 -8.02
N GLY A 292 -3.96 22.67 -7.34
CA GLY A 292 -5.24 22.32 -7.98
C GLY A 292 -5.15 21.17 -9.00
N LYS A 293 -4.03 20.44 -9.07
CA LYS A 293 -3.86 19.29 -9.99
C LYS A 293 -4.44 17.98 -9.44
N ARG A 294 -4.77 17.97 -8.15
CA ARG A 294 -5.41 16.86 -7.45
C ARG A 294 -6.54 17.42 -6.59
N ILE A 295 -7.48 16.54 -6.26
CA ILE A 295 -8.61 16.82 -5.38
C ILE A 295 -8.46 15.88 -4.18
N PHE A 296 -8.84 16.33 -3.00
CA PHE A 296 -8.89 15.50 -1.82
C PHE A 296 -10.35 15.24 -1.45
N LYS A 297 -10.72 13.97 -1.25
CA LYS A 297 -12.07 13.56 -0.86
C LYS A 297 -11.98 12.71 0.41
N ILE A 298 -12.67 13.16 1.45
CA ILE A 298 -12.86 12.40 2.69
C ILE A 298 -14.24 11.73 2.63
N GLU A 299 -14.32 10.49 3.08
CA GLU A 299 -15.58 9.80 3.41
C GLU A 299 -15.61 9.46 4.90
N LEU A 300 -16.76 9.02 5.41
CA LEU A 300 -16.98 8.65 6.82
C LEU A 300 -15.87 7.75 7.38
N LEU A 301 -15.56 6.67 6.68
CA LEU A 301 -14.52 5.73 7.10
C LEU A 301 -13.14 6.41 7.23
N ASP A 302 -12.81 7.36 6.34
CA ASP A 302 -11.53 8.07 6.40
C ASP A 302 -11.42 8.93 7.68
N LEU A 303 -12.54 9.51 8.13
CA LEU A 303 -12.60 10.30 9.35
C LEU A 303 -12.30 9.45 10.59
N PHE A 304 -12.84 8.24 10.69
CA PHE A 304 -12.52 7.34 11.79
C PHE A 304 -11.08 6.82 11.72
N VAL A 305 -10.50 6.67 10.53
CA VAL A 305 -9.07 6.38 10.38
C VAL A 305 -8.22 7.56 10.88
N ILE A 306 -8.64 8.80 10.63
CA ILE A 306 -7.99 10.00 11.20
C ILE A 306 -8.09 9.97 12.73
N PHE A 307 -9.28 9.78 13.29
CA PHE A 307 -9.46 9.71 14.75
C PHE A 307 -8.64 8.59 15.38
N PHE A 308 -8.54 7.44 14.70
CA PHE A 308 -7.69 6.36 15.16
C PHE A 308 -6.21 6.75 15.20
N GLY A 309 -5.71 7.42 14.15
CA GLY A 309 -4.35 7.96 14.13
C GLY A 309 -4.11 9.02 15.22
N VAL A 310 -5.09 9.88 15.50
CA VAL A 310 -5.02 10.84 16.61
C VAL A 310 -4.92 10.14 17.95
N ILE A 311 -5.72 9.09 18.20
CA ILE A 311 -5.61 8.31 19.45
C ILE A 311 -4.24 7.65 19.56
N ILE A 312 -3.73 7.02 18.49
CA ILE A 312 -2.39 6.42 18.50
C ILE A 312 -1.33 7.48 18.86
N PHE A 313 -1.41 8.65 18.24
CA PHE A 313 -0.48 9.75 18.52
C PHE A 313 -0.56 10.22 19.98
N MET A 314 -1.77 10.39 20.51
CA MET A 314 -1.97 10.76 21.92
C MET A 314 -1.47 9.68 22.88
N ALA A 315 -1.68 8.40 22.56
CA ALA A 315 -1.16 7.27 23.32
C ALA A 315 0.38 7.18 23.27
N GLY A 316 1.01 7.70 22.21
CA GLY A 316 2.47 7.85 22.16
C GLY A 316 3.00 8.98 23.06
N ILE A 317 2.24 10.09 23.17
CA ILE A 317 2.61 11.22 24.05
C ILE A 317 2.41 10.84 25.53
N ILE A 318 1.29 10.21 25.84
CA ILE A 318 0.88 9.84 27.20
C ILE A 318 1.24 8.37 27.40
N SER A 319 2.53 8.07 27.57
CA SER A 319 3.02 6.69 27.65
C SER A 319 4.07 6.48 28.73
N ALA A 320 4.06 5.27 29.31
CA ALA A 320 5.14 4.76 30.14
C ALA A 320 6.48 4.67 29.38
N GLY A 321 6.44 4.24 28.10
CA GLY A 321 7.63 4.03 27.26
C GLY A 321 8.30 5.29 26.71
N GLY A 322 7.98 6.47 27.26
CA GLY A 322 8.65 7.73 26.97
C GLY A 322 8.81 8.07 25.47
N ALA A 323 10.04 8.42 25.09
CA ALA A 323 10.37 8.89 23.73
C ALA A 323 10.17 7.82 22.65
N ASP A 324 10.40 6.54 22.98
CA ASP A 324 10.27 5.45 22.01
C ASP A 324 8.81 5.15 21.68
N SER A 325 7.92 5.31 22.66
CA SER A 325 6.47 5.23 22.45
C SER A 325 5.99 6.33 21.49
N LEU A 326 6.48 7.56 21.69
CA LEU A 326 6.20 8.67 20.78
C LEU A 326 6.75 8.41 19.37
N ALA A 327 7.98 7.91 19.25
CA ALA A 327 8.58 7.55 17.97
C ALA A 327 7.77 6.47 17.24
N SER A 328 7.34 5.44 17.97
CA SER A 328 6.49 4.35 17.49
C SER A 328 5.13 4.86 16.98
N ALA A 329 4.52 5.79 17.71
CA ALA A 329 3.26 6.41 17.34
C ALA A 329 3.40 7.31 16.10
N ILE A 330 4.44 8.16 16.04
CA ILE A 330 4.74 9.00 14.87
C ILE A 330 4.96 8.12 13.63
N LEU A 331 5.76 7.06 13.78
CA LEU A 331 6.05 6.12 12.69
C LEU A 331 4.76 5.50 12.14
N SER A 332 3.87 5.05 13.03
CA SER A 332 2.57 4.48 12.66
C SER A 332 1.67 5.49 11.96
N CYS A 333 1.57 6.71 12.50
CA CYS A 333 0.79 7.79 11.90
C CYS A 333 1.30 8.16 10.51
N VAL A 334 2.62 8.23 10.30
CA VAL A 334 3.20 8.48 8.97
C VAL A 334 2.87 7.34 8.01
N LEU A 335 2.96 6.08 8.44
CA LEU A 335 2.61 4.94 7.60
C LEU A 335 1.10 4.88 7.27
N MET A 336 0.24 5.30 8.19
CA MET A 336 -1.20 5.45 7.94
C MET A 336 -1.51 6.49 6.85
N LEU A 337 -0.61 7.45 6.57
CA LEU A 337 -0.76 8.35 5.42
C LEU A 337 -0.81 7.57 4.09
N GLY A 338 -0.22 6.38 4.04
CA GLY A 338 -0.34 5.44 2.92
C GLY A 338 -1.79 5.11 2.55
N PHE A 339 -2.67 4.98 3.56
CA PHE A 339 -4.10 4.75 3.32
C PHE A 339 -4.70 5.93 2.54
N PHE A 340 -4.54 7.16 3.04
CA PHE A 340 -5.11 8.35 2.40
C PHE A 340 -4.51 8.60 1.02
N LEU A 341 -3.21 8.33 0.88
CA LEU A 341 -2.50 8.40 -0.39
C LEU A 341 -3.13 7.47 -1.44
N VAL A 342 -3.31 6.18 -1.14
CA VAL A 342 -3.94 5.22 -2.07
C VAL A 342 -5.35 5.66 -2.44
N VAL A 343 -6.20 5.93 -1.45
CA VAL A 343 -7.62 6.20 -1.69
C VAL A 343 -7.84 7.51 -2.50
N ASN A 344 -6.94 8.50 -2.36
CA ASN A 344 -7.05 9.78 -3.07
C ASN A 344 -6.31 9.83 -4.42
N THR A 345 -5.24 9.07 -4.60
CA THR A 345 -4.41 9.09 -5.82
C THR A 345 -4.79 8.00 -6.83
N MET A 346 -5.14 6.79 -6.36
CA MET A 346 -5.44 5.63 -7.19
C MET A 346 -6.89 5.68 -7.68
N ARG A 347 -7.17 6.64 -8.57
CA ARG A 347 -8.53 6.96 -9.01
C ARG A 347 -9.03 6.18 -10.22
N THR A 348 -8.16 5.43 -10.89
CA THR A 348 -8.51 4.64 -12.07
C THR A 348 -8.21 3.17 -11.80
N GLU A 349 -8.98 2.28 -12.43
CA GLU A 349 -8.75 0.83 -12.32
C GLU A 349 -7.30 0.45 -12.66
N LYS A 350 -6.71 1.06 -13.69
CA LYS A 350 -5.31 0.82 -14.08
C LYS A 350 -4.32 1.13 -12.95
N TRP A 351 -4.50 2.23 -12.23
CA TRP A 351 -3.62 2.61 -11.13
C TRP A 351 -3.79 1.69 -9.92
N ILE A 352 -5.03 1.34 -9.57
CA ILE A 352 -5.29 0.39 -8.49
C ILE A 352 -4.71 -0.98 -8.84
N ASN A 353 -4.90 -1.45 -10.08
CA ASN A 353 -4.34 -2.69 -10.59
C ASN A 353 -2.80 -2.71 -10.53
N ARG A 354 -2.12 -1.57 -10.72
CA ARG A 354 -0.66 -1.46 -10.55
C ARG A 354 -0.22 -1.62 -9.10
N CYS A 355 -0.94 -1.03 -8.15
CA CYS A 355 -0.70 -1.25 -6.72
C CYS A 355 -0.83 -2.74 -6.35
N VAL A 356 -1.89 -3.40 -6.83
CA VAL A 356 -2.07 -4.84 -6.62
C VAL A 356 -0.95 -5.64 -7.27
N SER A 357 -0.56 -5.32 -8.51
CA SER A 357 0.56 -5.99 -9.19
C SER A 357 1.89 -5.82 -8.45
N ALA A 358 2.17 -4.64 -7.91
CA ALA A 358 3.38 -4.37 -7.13
C ALA A 358 3.42 -5.20 -5.83
N LEU A 359 2.28 -5.29 -5.14
CA LEU A 359 2.16 -6.11 -3.94
C LEU A 359 2.31 -7.60 -4.24
N VAL A 360 1.67 -8.10 -5.30
CA VAL A 360 1.80 -9.50 -5.72
C VAL A 360 3.22 -9.83 -6.17
N ALA A 361 3.85 -8.98 -6.98
CA ALA A 361 5.20 -9.20 -7.48
C ALA A 361 6.23 -9.27 -6.34
N SER A 362 6.15 -8.33 -5.39
CA SER A 362 7.01 -8.36 -4.20
C SER A 362 6.74 -9.60 -3.34
N SER A 363 5.48 -10.00 -3.18
CA SER A 363 5.12 -11.20 -2.41
C SER A 363 5.65 -12.49 -3.01
N VAL A 364 5.62 -12.61 -4.34
CA VAL A 364 6.17 -13.80 -5.04
C VAL A 364 7.67 -13.87 -4.86
N ILE A 365 8.40 -12.75 -4.96
CA ILE A 365 9.84 -12.72 -4.73
C ILE A 365 10.16 -13.11 -3.28
N VAL A 366 9.44 -12.54 -2.30
CA VAL A 366 9.59 -12.89 -0.88
C VAL A 366 9.33 -14.38 -0.63
N ALA A 367 8.30 -14.93 -1.27
CA ALA A 367 7.96 -16.34 -1.15
C ALA A 367 9.03 -17.24 -1.77
N MET A 368 9.58 -16.88 -2.94
CA MET A 368 10.69 -17.60 -3.56
C MET A 368 11.96 -17.56 -2.70
N ILE A 369 12.30 -16.42 -2.11
CA ILE A 369 13.42 -16.30 -1.16
C ILE A 369 13.21 -17.23 0.04
N GLY A 370 11.98 -17.30 0.57
CA GLY A 370 11.66 -18.16 1.70
C GLY A 370 11.72 -19.66 1.35
N ILE A 371 11.26 -20.06 0.17
CA ILE A 371 11.41 -21.44 -0.28
C ILE A 371 12.90 -21.78 -0.48
N TRP A 372 13.67 -20.85 -1.03
CA TRP A 372 15.12 -21.01 -1.17
C TRP A 372 15.81 -21.18 0.18
N GLU A 373 15.45 -20.38 1.18
CA GLU A 373 15.93 -20.50 2.57
C GLU A 373 15.67 -21.89 3.16
N TYR A 374 14.50 -22.46 2.89
CA TYR A 374 14.19 -23.83 3.33
C TYR A 374 15.04 -24.87 2.62
N VAL A 375 15.09 -24.83 1.28
CA VAL A 375 15.82 -25.81 0.46
C VAL A 375 17.34 -25.74 0.68
N SER A 376 17.88 -24.56 1.00
CA SER A 376 19.30 -24.38 1.31
C SER A 376 19.68 -24.84 2.72
N GLY A 377 18.72 -25.27 3.54
CA GLY A 377 18.94 -25.65 4.93
C GLY A 377 19.19 -24.45 5.86
N ALA A 378 18.89 -23.23 5.41
CA ALA A 378 19.10 -21.99 6.18
C ALA A 378 17.87 -21.62 7.04
N ALA A 379 16.80 -22.40 7.00
CA ALA A 379 15.61 -22.18 7.82
C ALA A 379 15.93 -22.21 9.32
N THR A 380 15.35 -21.29 10.07
CA THR A 380 15.65 -21.15 11.50
C THR A 380 14.95 -22.22 12.33
N VAL A 381 15.64 -22.72 13.36
CA VAL A 381 15.04 -23.58 14.39
C VAL A 381 14.38 -22.79 15.53
N ALA A 382 14.55 -21.46 15.53
CA ALA A 382 13.89 -20.58 16.50
C ALA A 382 12.36 -20.66 16.36
N TRP A 383 11.65 -20.45 17.48
CA TRP A 383 10.17 -20.53 17.55
C TRP A 383 9.60 -21.91 17.17
N ILE A 384 10.37 -22.98 17.33
CA ILE A 384 9.94 -24.39 17.29
C ILE A 384 10.32 -25.05 18.61
N ASP A 385 9.37 -25.76 19.20
CA ASP A 385 9.65 -26.71 20.27
C ASP A 385 10.07 -28.05 19.66
N LYS A 386 11.38 -28.32 19.61
CA LYS A 386 11.92 -29.56 19.01
C LYS A 386 11.60 -30.81 19.83
N ASN A 387 11.29 -30.66 21.12
CA ASN A 387 10.86 -31.79 21.95
C ASN A 387 9.45 -32.22 21.59
N TYR A 388 8.59 -31.25 21.26
CA TYR A 388 7.21 -31.52 20.83
C TYR A 388 7.10 -31.81 19.33
N PHE A 389 7.92 -31.18 18.49
CA PHE A 389 7.92 -31.32 17.02
C PHE A 389 9.31 -31.69 16.47
N PRO A 390 9.77 -32.94 16.65
CA PRO A 390 11.10 -33.36 16.19
C PRO A 390 11.25 -33.32 14.67
N ASP A 391 10.18 -33.61 13.93
CA ASP A 391 10.18 -33.75 12.46
C ASP A 391 10.09 -32.43 11.69
N ILE A 392 10.03 -31.28 12.38
CA ILE A 392 10.03 -29.96 11.75
C ILE A 392 11.47 -29.46 11.72
N GLU A 393 12.13 -29.56 10.57
CA GLU A 393 13.54 -29.17 10.40
C GLU A 393 13.81 -27.70 10.74
N GLY A 394 12.99 -26.78 10.23
CA GLY A 394 13.08 -25.34 10.47
C GLY A 394 11.88 -24.56 9.95
N ARG A 395 11.75 -23.30 10.37
CA ARG A 395 10.73 -22.34 9.92
C ARG A 395 11.37 -21.32 8.99
N VAL A 396 10.67 -20.98 7.92
CA VAL A 396 11.12 -19.94 6.99
C VAL A 396 10.75 -18.55 7.51
N VAL A 397 11.70 -17.61 7.47
CA VAL A 397 11.47 -16.21 7.86
C VAL A 397 11.60 -15.22 6.70
N SER A 398 12.26 -15.62 5.62
CA SER A 398 12.59 -14.78 4.46
C SER A 398 13.16 -13.43 4.91
N VAL A 399 12.82 -12.35 4.22
CA VAL A 399 13.26 -10.98 4.53
C VAL A 399 12.57 -10.35 5.76
N PHE A 400 11.71 -11.08 6.45
CA PHE A 400 10.95 -10.58 7.60
C PHE A 400 11.55 -10.95 8.96
N GLN A 401 12.55 -11.84 9.01
CA GLN A 401 13.24 -12.29 10.24
C GLN A 401 12.33 -12.96 11.30
N ASN A 402 11.03 -13.09 11.03
CA ASN A 402 10.07 -13.77 11.87
C ASN A 402 9.04 -14.53 11.00
N PRO A 403 8.77 -15.81 11.30
CA PRO A 403 7.93 -16.64 10.45
C PRO A 403 6.44 -16.22 10.49
N ASN A 404 5.94 -15.72 11.63
CA ASN A 404 4.55 -15.25 11.73
C ASN A 404 4.34 -13.92 11.00
N VAL A 405 5.34 -13.04 10.97
CA VAL A 405 5.31 -11.79 10.19
C VAL A 405 5.23 -12.09 8.71
N LEU A 406 6.11 -12.99 8.22
CA LEU A 406 6.09 -13.46 6.84
C LEU A 406 4.72 -14.07 6.49
N ALA A 407 4.21 -14.95 7.35
CA ALA A 407 2.94 -15.61 7.12
C ALA A 407 1.76 -14.61 7.07
N THR A 408 1.77 -13.60 7.94
CA THR A 408 0.76 -12.52 7.93
C THR A 408 0.83 -11.69 6.64
N TYR A 409 2.05 -11.34 6.21
CA TYR A 409 2.25 -10.63 4.94
C TYR A 409 1.70 -11.44 3.74
N LEU A 410 2.00 -12.74 3.67
CA LEU A 410 1.47 -13.62 2.62
C LEU A 410 -0.06 -13.76 2.71
N THR A 411 -0.63 -13.80 3.93
CA THR A 411 -2.08 -13.85 4.17
C THR A 411 -2.80 -12.63 3.59
N LEU A 412 -2.20 -11.44 3.72
CA LEU A 412 -2.72 -10.19 3.15
C LEU A 412 -2.64 -10.17 1.61
N CYS A 413 -1.77 -10.96 1.00
CA CYS A 413 -1.48 -10.91 -0.44
C CYS A 413 -2.11 -12.06 -1.25
N LEU A 414 -2.35 -13.22 -0.63
CA LEU A 414 -2.87 -14.43 -1.28
C LEU A 414 -4.23 -14.22 -1.99
N PRO A 415 -5.25 -13.60 -1.37
CA PRO A 415 -6.51 -13.34 -2.08
C PRO A 415 -6.34 -12.47 -3.33
N LEU A 416 -5.40 -11.51 -3.29
CA LEU A 416 -5.15 -10.57 -4.38
C LEU A 416 -4.48 -11.23 -5.60
N VAL A 417 -3.56 -12.17 -5.40
CA VAL A 417 -2.97 -12.94 -6.52
C VAL A 417 -4.01 -13.86 -7.15
N ILE A 418 -4.91 -14.44 -6.36
CA ILE A 418 -6.01 -15.27 -6.88
C ILE A 418 -6.99 -14.41 -7.69
N ALA A 419 -7.33 -13.19 -7.22
CA ALA A 419 -8.13 -12.24 -8.00
C ALA A 419 -7.47 -11.90 -9.35
N LYS A 420 -6.15 -11.62 -9.36
CA LYS A 420 -5.38 -11.39 -10.59
C LYS A 420 -5.42 -12.60 -11.52
N MET A 421 -5.28 -13.81 -10.99
CA MET A 421 -5.37 -15.05 -11.76
C MET A 421 -6.76 -15.22 -12.40
N GLN A 422 -7.83 -15.03 -11.62
CA GLN A 422 -9.21 -15.14 -12.10
C GLN A 422 -9.55 -14.09 -13.16
N ARG A 423 -8.90 -12.92 -13.10
CA ARG A 423 -9.11 -11.81 -14.04
C ARG A 423 -8.11 -11.75 -15.19
N ALA A 424 -7.16 -12.67 -15.26
CA ALA A 424 -6.20 -12.70 -16.35
C ALA A 424 -6.88 -13.05 -17.69
N GLU A 425 -6.74 -12.13 -18.65
CA GLU A 425 -7.31 -12.26 -20.00
C GLU A 425 -6.57 -13.32 -20.83
N THR A 426 -5.26 -13.46 -20.62
CA THR A 426 -4.40 -14.38 -21.37
C THR A 426 -4.15 -15.68 -20.60
N GLY A 427 -4.02 -16.80 -21.32
CA GLY A 427 -3.68 -18.10 -20.72
C GLY A 427 -2.32 -18.05 -19.98
N ARG A 428 -1.35 -17.30 -20.52
CA ARG A 428 -0.07 -17.04 -19.84
C ARG A 428 -0.26 -16.30 -18.51
N GLY A 429 -1.11 -15.27 -18.48
CA GLY A 429 -1.43 -14.55 -17.25
C GLY A 429 -2.09 -15.43 -16.19
N ARG A 430 -2.99 -16.33 -16.60
CA ARG A 430 -3.61 -17.31 -15.69
C ARG A 430 -2.58 -18.29 -15.14
N LEU A 431 -1.72 -18.84 -15.98
CA LEU A 431 -0.64 -19.74 -15.56
C LEU A 431 0.32 -19.05 -14.58
N LEU A 432 0.75 -17.82 -14.88
CA LEU A 432 1.60 -17.03 -13.99
C LEU A 432 0.93 -16.77 -12.64
N GLY A 433 -0.36 -16.43 -12.64
CA GLY A 433 -1.12 -16.24 -11.41
C GLY A 433 -1.26 -17.53 -10.59
N PHE A 434 -1.47 -18.67 -11.27
CA PHE A 434 -1.55 -19.98 -10.63
C PHE A 434 -0.22 -20.37 -9.98
N VAL A 435 0.89 -20.29 -10.73
CA VAL A 435 2.23 -20.58 -10.20
C VAL A 435 2.58 -19.64 -9.05
N SER A 436 2.29 -18.34 -9.18
CA SER A 436 2.49 -17.36 -8.10
C SER A 436 1.71 -17.73 -6.83
N THR A 437 0.47 -18.19 -6.98
CA THR A 437 -0.36 -18.64 -5.85
C THR A 437 0.25 -19.88 -5.19
N LEU A 438 0.69 -20.87 -5.96
CA LEU A 438 1.34 -22.08 -5.43
C LEU A 438 2.64 -21.76 -4.69
N VAL A 439 3.47 -20.88 -5.24
CA VAL A 439 4.72 -20.44 -4.60
C VAL A 439 4.43 -19.75 -3.26
N MET A 440 3.42 -18.87 -3.22
CA MET A 440 3.04 -18.19 -1.98
C MET A 440 2.44 -19.15 -0.94
N ILE A 441 1.59 -20.10 -1.34
CA ILE A 441 1.04 -21.12 -0.43
C ILE A 441 2.16 -22.04 0.09
N GLY A 442 3.06 -22.49 -0.78
CA GLY A 442 4.20 -23.32 -0.40
C GLY A 442 5.06 -22.64 0.66
N CYS A 443 5.44 -21.38 0.42
CA CYS A 443 6.17 -20.58 1.40
C CYS A 443 5.38 -20.39 2.72
N LEU A 444 4.06 -20.12 2.64
CA LEU A 444 3.20 -19.99 3.82
C LEU A 444 3.19 -21.28 4.66
N ILE A 445 3.15 -22.46 4.03
CA ILE A 445 3.24 -23.75 4.73
C ILE A 445 4.58 -23.86 5.45
N LEU A 446 5.69 -23.53 4.79
CA LEU A 446 7.04 -23.60 5.38
C LEU A 446 7.28 -22.60 6.52
N THR A 447 6.38 -21.63 6.75
CA THR A 447 6.43 -20.78 7.96
C THR A 447 6.02 -21.52 9.24
N TRP A 448 5.35 -22.67 9.13
CA TRP A 448 4.79 -23.45 10.23
C TRP A 448 3.93 -22.65 11.23
N SER A 449 3.32 -21.56 10.74
CA SER A 449 2.44 -20.69 11.51
C SER A 449 0.98 -21.17 11.42
N ARG A 450 0.55 -21.94 12.41
CA ARG A 450 -0.82 -22.50 12.50
C ARG A 450 -1.91 -21.43 12.38
N GLY A 451 -1.71 -20.30 13.06
CA GLY A 451 -2.62 -19.16 13.02
C GLY A 451 -2.77 -18.59 11.60
N ALA A 452 -1.68 -18.51 10.85
CA ALA A 452 -1.71 -18.02 9.48
C ALA A 452 -2.36 -19.02 8.51
N TRP A 453 -2.13 -20.33 8.70
CA TRP A 453 -2.81 -21.35 7.91
C TRP A 453 -4.33 -21.26 8.07
N LEU A 454 -4.80 -21.18 9.32
CA LEU A 454 -6.23 -21.01 9.61
C LEU A 454 -6.77 -19.69 9.04
N ALA A 455 -6.03 -18.59 9.21
CA ALA A 455 -6.40 -17.28 8.69
C ALA A 455 -6.54 -17.27 7.16
N VAL A 456 -5.62 -17.88 6.42
CA VAL A 456 -5.68 -18.00 4.96
C VAL A 456 -6.84 -18.88 4.54
N ILE A 457 -7.07 -20.02 5.18
CA ILE A 457 -8.20 -20.90 4.86
C ILE A 457 -9.52 -20.12 4.99
N ILE A 458 -9.73 -19.42 6.10
CA ILE A 458 -10.95 -18.64 6.32
C ILE A 458 -11.03 -17.44 5.37
N SER A 459 -9.91 -16.78 5.08
CA SER A 459 -9.85 -15.69 4.09
C SER A 459 -10.30 -16.17 2.70
N LEU A 460 -9.72 -17.26 2.21
CA LEU A 460 -10.08 -17.83 0.90
C LEU A 460 -11.52 -18.37 0.88
N LEU A 461 -11.99 -18.92 2.00
CA LEU A 461 -13.39 -19.34 2.19
C LEU A 461 -14.35 -18.15 2.01
N ILE A 462 -14.09 -17.05 2.71
CA ILE A 462 -14.88 -15.80 2.61
C ILE A 462 -14.89 -15.32 1.16
N MET A 463 -13.72 -15.26 0.51
CA MET A 463 -13.61 -14.83 -0.88
C MET A 463 -14.42 -15.74 -1.83
N ALA A 464 -14.33 -17.06 -1.66
CA ALA A 464 -15.05 -18.03 -2.48
C ALA A 464 -16.56 -17.91 -2.33
N LEU A 465 -17.05 -17.76 -1.09
CA LEU A 465 -18.47 -17.59 -0.77
C LEU A 465 -19.06 -16.29 -1.35
N ILE A 466 -18.29 -15.20 -1.35
CA ILE A 466 -18.71 -13.92 -1.95
C ILE A 466 -18.81 -14.02 -3.48
N ASN A 467 -17.83 -14.69 -4.11
CA ASN A 467 -17.70 -14.73 -5.57
C ASN A 467 -18.58 -15.79 -6.23
N ASN A 468 -18.85 -16.90 -5.56
CA ASN A 468 -19.62 -18.00 -6.15
C ASN A 468 -20.60 -18.60 -5.13
N ARG A 469 -21.91 -18.51 -5.43
CA ARG A 469 -22.96 -19.14 -4.61
C ARG A 469 -22.84 -20.68 -4.56
N GLY A 470 -22.26 -21.29 -5.60
CA GLY A 470 -21.95 -22.71 -5.65
C GLY A 470 -20.74 -23.12 -4.80
N ALA A 471 -19.95 -22.17 -4.30
CA ALA A 471 -18.82 -22.46 -3.42
C ALA A 471 -19.28 -23.21 -2.16
N PHE A 472 -20.48 -22.93 -1.64
CA PHE A 472 -21.02 -23.67 -0.49
C PHE A 472 -21.11 -25.17 -0.75
N LYS A 473 -21.48 -25.59 -1.97
CA LYS A 473 -21.51 -27.01 -2.36
C LYS A 473 -20.09 -27.59 -2.46
N ALA A 474 -19.17 -26.86 -3.08
CA ALA A 474 -17.78 -27.29 -3.19
C ALA A 474 -17.11 -27.40 -1.81
N LEU A 475 -17.42 -26.49 -0.89
CA LEU A 475 -16.92 -26.47 0.48
C LEU A 475 -17.54 -27.57 1.33
N PHE A 476 -18.81 -27.88 1.13
CA PHE A 476 -19.46 -29.04 1.75
C PHE A 476 -18.76 -30.34 1.32
N VAL A 477 -18.50 -30.50 0.02
CA VAL A 477 -17.74 -31.65 -0.51
C VAL A 477 -16.31 -31.69 0.03
N LEU A 478 -15.61 -30.55 0.05
CA LEU A 478 -14.25 -30.46 0.61
C LEU A 478 -14.24 -30.81 2.11
N GLY A 479 -15.26 -30.38 2.85
CA GLY A 479 -15.48 -30.70 4.27
C GLY A 479 -15.66 -32.20 4.51
N LEU A 480 -16.38 -32.89 3.63
CA LEU A 480 -16.50 -34.36 3.67
C LEU A 480 -15.16 -35.06 3.41
N CYS A 481 -14.21 -34.42 2.72
CA CYS A 481 -12.88 -34.94 2.48
C CYS A 481 -11.87 -34.62 3.61
N VAL A 482 -12.22 -33.77 4.59
CA VAL A 482 -11.33 -33.42 5.72
C VAL A 482 -10.85 -34.65 6.50
N PRO A 483 -11.70 -35.66 6.81
CA PRO A 483 -11.25 -36.90 7.46
C PRO A 483 -10.23 -37.70 6.64
N ALA A 484 -10.14 -37.47 5.32
CA ALA A 484 -9.18 -38.13 4.46
C ALA A 484 -7.80 -37.41 4.42
N LEU A 485 -7.72 -36.17 4.91
CA LEU A 485 -6.48 -35.37 4.89
C LEU A 485 -5.29 -36.03 5.62
N PRO A 486 -5.46 -36.72 6.77
CA PRO A 486 -4.36 -37.42 7.43
C PRO A 486 -3.71 -38.51 6.59
N PHE A 487 -4.42 -39.07 5.61
CA PHE A 487 -3.88 -40.11 4.72
C PHE A 487 -3.15 -39.55 3.49
N VAL A 488 -3.23 -38.24 3.26
CA VAL A 488 -2.67 -37.55 2.08
C VAL A 488 -1.55 -36.58 2.48
N LEU A 489 -1.66 -35.95 3.65
CA LEU A 489 -0.70 -34.98 4.14
C LEU A 489 0.42 -35.67 4.93
N PRO A 490 1.66 -35.16 4.87
CA PRO A 490 2.75 -35.58 5.75
C PRO A 490 2.38 -35.48 7.24
N ASP A 491 2.85 -36.45 8.05
CA ASP A 491 2.53 -36.56 9.47
C ASP A 491 2.86 -35.29 10.27
N ASN A 492 3.97 -34.62 9.95
CA ASN A 492 4.37 -33.37 10.60
C ASN A 492 3.40 -32.20 10.33
N ILE A 493 2.76 -32.15 9.15
CA ILE A 493 1.71 -31.17 8.85
C ILE A 493 0.45 -31.49 9.65
N VAL A 494 0.05 -32.77 9.69
CA VAL A 494 -1.13 -33.22 10.44
C VAL A 494 -0.96 -32.95 11.94
N SER A 495 0.17 -33.35 12.53
CA SER A 495 0.45 -33.13 13.95
C SER A 495 0.48 -31.64 14.30
N ARG A 496 1.04 -30.81 13.42
CA ARG A 496 1.01 -29.36 13.60
C ARG A 496 -0.41 -28.80 13.54
N PHE A 497 -1.28 -29.24 12.63
CA PHE A 497 -2.69 -28.82 12.62
C PHE A 497 -3.45 -29.29 13.85
N MET A 498 -3.23 -30.53 14.30
CA MET A 498 -3.92 -31.11 15.47
C MET A 498 -3.51 -30.46 16.79
N SER A 499 -2.29 -29.91 16.87
CA SER A 499 -1.83 -29.16 18.05
C SER A 499 -2.55 -27.80 18.26
N ILE A 500 -3.42 -27.37 17.33
CA ILE A 500 -4.17 -26.12 17.48
C ILE A 500 -5.09 -26.23 18.71
N GLY A 501 -4.82 -25.41 19.73
CA GLY A 501 -5.58 -25.41 20.98
C GLY A 501 -5.08 -26.40 22.04
N ASP A 502 -4.04 -27.18 21.73
CA ASP A 502 -3.36 -28.01 22.72
C ASP A 502 -2.47 -27.13 23.60
N LEU A 503 -2.74 -27.13 24.92
CA LEU A 503 -1.97 -26.38 25.92
C LEU A 503 -0.66 -27.07 26.32
N SER A 504 -0.44 -28.32 25.91
CA SER A 504 0.86 -28.97 26.06
C SER A 504 1.91 -28.46 25.07
N ASP A 505 1.48 -27.80 23.99
CA ASP A 505 2.38 -27.05 23.11
C ASP A 505 2.79 -25.73 23.79
N SER A 506 4.11 -25.55 23.96
CA SER A 506 4.73 -24.38 24.57
C SER A 506 4.28 -23.06 23.94
N SER A 507 4.02 -23.02 22.62
CA SER A 507 3.54 -21.80 21.96
C SER A 507 2.10 -21.43 22.34
N SER A 508 1.22 -22.42 22.52
CA SER A 508 -0.18 -22.18 22.91
C SER A 508 -0.24 -21.78 24.38
N TYR A 509 0.52 -22.49 25.22
CA TYR A 509 0.70 -22.16 26.63
C TYR A 509 1.16 -20.71 26.81
N TYR A 510 2.27 -20.33 26.17
CA TYR A 510 2.83 -18.98 26.26
C TYR A 510 1.78 -17.90 25.98
N ARG A 511 1.05 -18.01 24.86
CA ARG A 511 0.02 -17.03 24.46
C ARG A 511 -1.13 -16.91 25.45
N VAL A 512 -1.69 -18.03 25.91
CA VAL A 512 -2.85 -18.01 26.82
C VAL A 512 -2.48 -17.34 28.14
N TYR A 513 -1.30 -17.61 28.68
CA TYR A 513 -0.84 -16.97 29.92
C TYR A 513 -0.44 -15.51 29.69
N THR A 514 0.14 -15.15 28.54
CA THR A 514 0.34 -13.75 28.15
C THR A 514 -0.98 -12.98 28.08
N TRP A 515 -2.03 -13.58 27.54
CA TRP A 515 -3.36 -12.97 27.49
C TRP A 515 -3.93 -12.75 28.87
N ARG A 516 -3.80 -13.72 29.78
CA ARG A 516 -4.25 -13.58 31.16
C ARG A 516 -3.55 -12.42 31.86
N GLY A 517 -2.22 -12.35 31.80
CA GLY A 517 -1.47 -11.22 32.37
C GLY A 517 -1.85 -9.88 31.74
N THR A 518 -2.05 -9.84 30.42
CA THR A 518 -2.48 -8.62 29.70
C THR A 518 -3.88 -8.17 30.15
N ILE A 519 -4.80 -9.11 30.38
CA ILE A 519 -6.16 -8.81 30.86
C ILE A 519 -6.11 -8.25 32.29
N GLU A 520 -5.23 -8.76 33.15
CA GLU A 520 -5.03 -8.19 34.48
C GLU A 520 -4.50 -6.75 34.38
N ALA A 521 -3.49 -6.49 33.54
CA ALA A 521 -2.99 -5.14 33.30
C ALA A 521 -4.07 -4.18 32.76
N ILE A 522 -4.98 -4.65 31.90
CA ILE A 522 -6.08 -3.84 31.37
C ILE A 522 -7.02 -3.35 32.47
N LYS A 523 -7.17 -4.07 33.59
CA LYS A 523 -8.02 -3.63 34.70
C LYS A 523 -7.50 -2.34 35.34
N ASP A 524 -6.18 -2.19 35.41
CA ASP A 524 -5.52 -1.02 36.01
C ASP A 524 -5.40 0.14 35.02
N TYR A 525 -5.26 -0.15 33.72
CA TYR A 525 -5.05 0.85 32.66
C TYR A 525 -6.24 0.99 31.68
N PHE A 526 -7.45 0.68 32.13
CA PHE A 526 -8.64 0.53 31.29
C PHE A 526 -8.92 1.71 30.34
N VAL A 527 -8.87 2.95 30.85
CA VAL A 527 -9.29 4.14 30.10
C VAL A 527 -8.17 4.69 29.22
N GLY A 528 -7.01 4.96 29.82
CA GLY A 528 -5.90 5.66 29.16
C GLY A 528 -4.91 4.73 28.45
N GLY A 529 -4.88 3.44 28.82
CA GLY A 529 -3.83 2.52 28.42
C GLY A 529 -2.47 2.86 29.02
N ILE A 530 -1.46 2.10 28.60
CA ILE A 530 -0.04 2.27 29.00
C ILE A 530 0.80 3.05 27.96
N GLY A 531 0.18 3.31 26.81
CA GLY A 531 0.76 4.00 25.66
C GLY A 531 1.20 3.06 24.52
N TYR A 532 1.58 3.65 23.39
CA TYR A 532 1.69 2.95 22.11
C TYR A 532 3.09 2.40 21.81
N GLY A 533 3.19 1.08 21.65
CA GLY A 533 4.42 0.41 21.20
C GLY A 533 4.84 -0.73 22.12
N ASN A 534 5.81 -1.53 21.67
CA ASN A 534 6.24 -2.72 22.41
C ASN A 534 7.01 -2.39 23.70
N LEU A 535 7.72 -1.25 23.74
CA LEU A 535 8.48 -0.87 24.93
C LEU A 535 7.55 -0.52 26.10
N ALA A 536 6.50 0.27 25.85
CA ALA A 536 5.48 0.55 26.87
C ALA A 536 4.88 -0.76 27.43
N TYR A 537 4.63 -1.75 26.56
CA TYR A 537 4.18 -3.07 27.00
C TYR A 537 5.22 -3.80 27.85
N SER A 538 6.46 -3.85 27.40
CA SER A 538 7.55 -4.59 28.05
C SER A 538 7.95 -3.99 29.41
N GLU A 539 7.68 -2.71 29.65
CA GLU A 539 7.92 -2.06 30.95
C GLU A 539 6.85 -2.39 32.00
N ILE A 540 5.59 -2.51 31.58
CA ILE A 540 4.44 -2.68 32.50
C ILE A 540 4.06 -4.15 32.67
N TYR A 541 4.05 -4.92 31.57
CA TYR A 541 3.57 -6.29 31.56
C TYR A 541 4.27 -7.23 32.57
N PRO A 542 5.58 -7.15 32.85
CA PRO A 542 6.25 -8.04 33.80
C PRO A 542 5.61 -8.04 35.21
N GLN A 543 4.96 -6.96 35.62
CA GLN A 543 4.28 -6.87 36.93
C GLN A 543 3.01 -7.73 37.00
N TYR A 544 2.45 -8.08 35.85
CA TYR A 544 1.23 -8.89 35.70
C TYR A 544 1.52 -10.26 35.10
N ALA A 545 2.78 -10.54 34.78
CA ALA A 545 3.19 -11.76 34.11
C ALA A 545 3.14 -12.97 35.06
N TYR A 546 2.84 -14.13 34.46
CA TYR A 546 3.03 -15.41 35.13
C TYR A 546 4.50 -15.82 35.03
N ALA A 547 4.96 -16.61 36.00
CA ALA A 547 6.35 -17.07 36.07
C ALA A 547 6.82 -17.74 34.76
N GLY A 548 7.96 -17.30 34.23
CA GLY A 548 8.57 -17.82 33.00
C GLY A 548 8.09 -17.18 31.70
N ILE A 549 7.21 -16.17 31.76
CA ILE A 549 6.64 -15.46 30.59
C ILE A 549 6.82 -13.94 30.72
N GLU A 550 7.63 -13.47 31.66
CA GLU A 550 7.85 -12.05 31.98
C GLU A 550 8.46 -11.28 30.80
N ALA A 551 9.24 -11.96 29.96
CA ALA A 551 9.92 -11.37 28.80
C ALA A 551 9.03 -11.23 27.54
N ALA A 552 7.70 -11.30 27.65
CA ALA A 552 6.83 -11.10 26.51
C ALA A 552 6.88 -9.65 26.00
N GLU A 553 7.33 -9.47 24.75
CA GLU A 553 7.46 -8.15 24.13
C GLU A 553 6.11 -7.54 23.70
N HIS A 554 5.07 -8.38 23.61
CA HIS A 554 3.72 -8.00 23.25
C HIS A 554 2.70 -9.08 23.63
N SER A 555 1.42 -8.70 23.65
CA SER A 555 0.31 -9.55 24.07
C SER A 555 -0.01 -10.74 23.16
N HIS A 556 0.62 -10.87 21.99
CA HIS A 556 0.25 -11.88 20.98
C HIS A 556 -1.24 -11.87 20.60
N ASN A 557 -1.90 -10.71 20.71
CA ASN A 557 -3.26 -10.51 20.25
C ASN A 557 -3.44 -9.03 19.92
N LEU A 558 -3.79 -8.72 18.67
CA LEU A 558 -3.96 -7.36 18.18
C LEU A 558 -4.95 -6.53 19.02
N PHE A 559 -6.06 -7.14 19.44
CA PHE A 559 -7.11 -6.46 20.16
C PHE A 559 -6.71 -6.19 21.61
N LEU A 560 -6.08 -7.16 22.29
CA LEU A 560 -5.55 -6.96 23.63
C LEU A 560 -4.41 -5.94 23.64
N GLN A 561 -3.51 -5.99 22.65
CA GLN A 561 -2.45 -4.99 22.52
C GLN A 561 -3.02 -3.59 22.33
N MET A 562 -4.04 -3.45 21.47
CA MET A 562 -4.68 -2.17 21.22
C MET A 562 -5.37 -1.63 22.47
N PHE A 563 -6.09 -2.50 23.18
CA PHE A 563 -6.79 -2.13 24.40
C PHE A 563 -5.80 -1.68 25.48
N LEU A 564 -4.80 -2.51 25.81
CA LEU A 564 -3.83 -2.14 26.83
C LEU A 564 -3.03 -0.90 26.42
N GLY A 565 -2.61 -0.80 25.15
CA GLY A 565 -1.76 0.30 24.69
C GLY A 565 -2.47 1.65 24.54
N SER A 566 -3.73 1.66 24.08
CA SER A 566 -4.46 2.91 23.76
C SER A 566 -5.76 3.10 24.55
N GLY A 567 -6.02 2.22 25.50
CA GLY A 567 -7.23 2.21 26.32
C GLY A 567 -8.49 1.82 25.56
N ILE A 568 -9.62 1.86 26.27
CA ILE A 568 -10.92 1.48 25.72
C ILE A 568 -11.33 2.33 24.50
N PHE A 569 -10.98 3.61 24.49
CA PHE A 569 -11.32 4.51 23.38
C PHE A 569 -10.57 4.13 22.09
N GLY A 570 -9.29 3.76 22.19
CA GLY A 570 -8.54 3.30 21.02
C GLY A 570 -9.08 1.99 20.46
N LEU A 571 -9.45 1.05 21.32
CA LEU A 571 -10.14 -0.18 20.90
C LEU A 571 -11.48 0.13 20.22
N LEU A 572 -12.33 0.97 20.81
CA LEU A 572 -13.65 1.30 20.26
C LEU A 572 -13.56 2.01 18.91
N ILE A 573 -12.64 2.97 18.75
CA ILE A 573 -12.42 3.63 17.46
C ILE A 573 -11.89 2.64 16.42
N PHE A 574 -10.96 1.76 16.78
CA PHE A 574 -10.49 0.71 15.88
C PHE A 574 -11.64 -0.21 15.43
N LEU A 575 -12.47 -0.68 16.37
CA LEU A 575 -13.63 -1.51 16.06
C LEU A 575 -14.64 -0.77 15.17
N MET A 576 -14.81 0.54 15.34
CA MET A 576 -15.65 1.36 14.46
C MET A 576 -15.06 1.47 13.04
N VAL A 577 -13.74 1.64 12.90
CA VAL A 577 -13.05 1.61 11.59
C VAL A 577 -13.31 0.28 10.89
N ILE A 578 -13.17 -0.84 11.60
CA ILE A 578 -13.43 -2.18 11.06
C ILE A 578 -14.91 -2.35 10.70
N PHE A 579 -15.83 -1.91 11.56
CA PHE A 579 -17.27 -1.98 11.30
C PHE A 579 -17.66 -1.22 10.03
N LEU A 580 -17.23 0.05 9.90
CA LEU A 580 -17.51 0.87 8.72
C LEU A 580 -16.88 0.29 7.45
N PHE A 581 -15.69 -0.31 7.57
CA PHE A 581 -15.07 -1.03 6.46
C PHE A 581 -15.94 -2.21 6.02
N PHE A 582 -16.38 -3.03 6.96
CA PHE A 582 -17.21 -4.20 6.68
C PHE A 582 -18.54 -3.78 6.04
N GLN A 583 -19.21 -2.78 6.62
CA GLN A 583 -20.46 -2.23 6.09
C GLN A 583 -20.28 -1.78 4.63
N LYS A 584 -19.27 -0.94 4.36
CA LYS A 584 -19.01 -0.38 3.03
C LYS A 584 -18.67 -1.45 1.99
N ASN A 585 -17.85 -2.45 2.36
CA ASN A 585 -17.49 -3.54 1.47
C ASN A 585 -18.70 -4.43 1.16
N LEU A 586 -19.45 -4.83 2.18
CA LEU A 586 -20.61 -5.71 2.02
C LEU A 586 -21.73 -5.02 1.23
N GLU A 587 -21.97 -3.73 1.44
CA GLU A 587 -22.91 -2.95 0.64
C GLU A 587 -22.50 -2.92 -0.84
N PHE A 588 -21.25 -2.57 -1.12
CA PHE A 588 -20.75 -2.54 -2.50
C PHE A 588 -20.82 -3.92 -3.17
N LEU A 589 -20.40 -4.98 -2.48
CA LEU A 589 -20.41 -6.35 -2.99
C LEU A 589 -21.82 -6.91 -3.24
N ARG A 590 -22.84 -6.37 -2.56
CA ARG A 590 -24.26 -6.70 -2.78
C ARG A 590 -24.84 -5.97 -3.98
N CYS A 591 -24.41 -4.74 -4.22
CA CYS A 591 -25.01 -3.84 -5.21
C CYS A 591 -24.28 -3.79 -6.55
N THR A 592 -23.02 -4.22 -6.62
CA THR A 592 -22.22 -4.14 -7.86
C THR A 592 -22.52 -5.28 -8.82
N ASP A 593 -22.81 -4.93 -10.09
CA ASP A 593 -22.93 -5.88 -11.19
C ASP A 593 -21.59 -6.15 -11.91
N ASP A 594 -20.58 -5.32 -11.66
CA ASP A 594 -19.25 -5.47 -12.26
C ASP A 594 -18.49 -6.62 -11.58
N LYS A 595 -18.36 -7.73 -12.30
CA LYS A 595 -17.64 -8.93 -11.84
C LYS A 595 -16.18 -8.67 -11.53
N ASN A 596 -15.50 -7.75 -12.23
CA ASN A 596 -14.09 -7.45 -12.02
C ASN A 596 -13.91 -6.74 -10.68
N LEU A 597 -14.68 -5.67 -10.47
CA LEU A 597 -14.67 -4.91 -9.24
C LEU A 597 -15.07 -5.80 -8.06
N LYS A 598 -16.10 -6.62 -8.24
CA LYS A 598 -16.53 -7.59 -7.21
C LYS A 598 -15.40 -8.52 -6.79
N ILE A 599 -14.68 -9.11 -7.74
CA ILE A 599 -13.56 -10.03 -7.45
C ILE A 599 -12.45 -9.29 -6.67
N PHE A 600 -12.00 -8.12 -7.12
CA PHE A 600 -10.93 -7.41 -6.43
C PHE A 600 -11.33 -6.87 -5.05
N VAL A 601 -12.55 -6.34 -4.90
CA VAL A 601 -13.08 -5.92 -3.59
C VAL A 601 -13.22 -7.13 -2.65
N SER A 602 -13.74 -8.26 -3.13
CA SER A 602 -13.85 -9.49 -2.32
C SER A 602 -12.48 -9.99 -1.86
N ALA A 603 -11.47 -9.90 -2.71
CA ALA A 603 -10.11 -10.31 -2.39
C ALA A 603 -9.49 -9.41 -1.33
N ALA A 604 -9.53 -8.09 -1.50
CA ALA A 604 -9.01 -7.16 -0.50
C ALA A 604 -9.79 -7.26 0.84
N PHE A 605 -11.11 -7.39 0.79
CA PHE A 605 -11.96 -7.60 1.96
C PHE A 605 -11.57 -8.89 2.72
N SER A 606 -11.50 -10.02 2.01
CA SER A 606 -11.13 -11.30 2.61
C SER A 606 -9.71 -11.31 3.16
N ALA A 607 -8.76 -10.63 2.52
CA ALA A 607 -7.40 -10.46 3.02
C ALA A 607 -7.37 -9.74 4.38
N ILE A 608 -8.17 -8.68 4.54
CA ILE A 608 -8.33 -8.00 5.84
C ILE A 608 -8.99 -8.91 6.87
N CYS A 609 -10.01 -9.69 6.50
CA CYS A 609 -10.57 -10.69 7.40
C CYS A 609 -9.52 -11.71 7.88
N GLY A 610 -8.69 -12.23 6.96
CA GLY A 610 -7.58 -13.12 7.28
C GLY A 610 -6.57 -12.48 8.24
N ALA A 611 -6.16 -11.24 7.98
CA ALA A 611 -5.26 -10.51 8.87
C ALA A 611 -5.85 -10.28 10.27
N LEU A 612 -7.15 -9.97 10.39
CA LEU A 612 -7.82 -9.81 11.68
C LEU A 612 -7.91 -11.14 12.44
N ILE A 613 -8.15 -12.25 11.75
CA ILE A 613 -8.14 -13.60 12.34
C ILE A 613 -6.73 -13.93 12.84
N MET A 614 -5.70 -13.68 12.04
CA MET A 614 -4.31 -13.81 12.49
C MET A 614 -4.04 -12.90 13.70
N GLY A 615 -4.62 -11.69 13.71
CA GLY A 615 -4.60 -10.75 14.82
C GLY A 615 -5.23 -11.27 16.12
N MET A 616 -6.04 -12.33 16.08
CA MET A 616 -6.52 -12.99 17.31
C MET A 616 -5.45 -13.87 17.96
N PHE A 617 -4.45 -14.31 17.18
CA PHE A 617 -3.42 -15.27 17.59
C PHE A 617 -2.01 -14.66 17.63
N ASP A 618 -1.83 -13.45 17.12
CA ASP A 618 -0.58 -12.71 17.22
C ASP A 618 -0.81 -11.20 17.19
N TYR A 619 0.15 -10.43 17.72
CA TYR A 619 0.12 -8.97 17.55
C TYR A 619 0.75 -8.61 16.21
N ILE A 620 -0.04 -8.60 15.13
CA ILE A 620 0.48 -8.43 13.76
C ILE A 620 1.10 -7.06 13.45
N TRP A 621 0.93 -6.06 14.31
CA TRP A 621 1.33 -4.67 14.04
C TRP A 621 2.64 -4.25 14.69
N TYR A 622 3.30 -5.12 15.47
CA TYR A 622 4.66 -4.84 15.94
C TYR A 622 5.65 -4.66 14.77
N ASN A 623 5.38 -5.32 13.65
CA ASN A 623 6.12 -5.12 12.42
C ASN A 623 5.46 -4.02 11.57
N TYR A 624 6.08 -2.84 11.56
CA TYR A 624 5.56 -1.67 10.82
C TYR A 624 5.39 -1.90 9.31
N ARG A 625 6.13 -2.84 8.70
CA ARG A 625 5.94 -3.20 7.29
C ARG A 625 4.59 -3.91 7.09
N VAL A 626 4.22 -4.83 7.98
CA VAL A 626 2.91 -5.50 7.96
C VAL A 626 1.79 -4.53 8.34
N PHE A 627 2.01 -3.65 9.31
CA PHE A 627 1.09 -2.55 9.62
C PHE A 627 0.78 -1.71 8.37
N PHE A 628 1.82 -1.31 7.62
CA PHE A 628 1.65 -0.58 6.37
C PHE A 628 0.87 -1.39 5.32
N VAL A 629 1.22 -2.67 5.09
CA VAL A 629 0.50 -3.53 4.13
C VAL A 629 -0.97 -3.69 4.50
N PHE A 630 -1.30 -3.84 5.78
CA PHE A 630 -2.69 -3.88 6.25
C PHE A 630 -3.46 -2.64 5.79
N TRP A 631 -2.93 -1.44 6.06
CA TRP A 631 -3.54 -0.19 5.64
C TRP A 631 -3.60 0.00 4.12
N ILE A 632 -2.59 -0.49 3.39
CA ILE A 632 -2.60 -0.48 1.91
C ILE A 632 -3.70 -1.39 1.35
N VAL A 633 -3.85 -2.62 1.84
CA VAL A 633 -4.90 -3.54 1.36
C VAL A 633 -6.29 -3.01 1.71
N PHE A 634 -6.43 -2.45 2.91
CA PHE A 634 -7.64 -1.77 3.36
C PHE A 634 -7.99 -0.58 2.44
N ALA A 635 -6.98 0.21 2.06
CA ALA A 635 -7.12 1.31 1.13
C ALA A 635 -7.42 0.87 -0.31
N ILE A 636 -6.81 -0.21 -0.80
CA ILE A 636 -7.07 -0.78 -2.13
C ILE A 636 -8.55 -1.15 -2.26
N SER A 637 -9.13 -1.79 -1.25
CA SER A 637 -10.57 -2.09 -1.27
C SER A 637 -11.41 -0.81 -1.37
N CYS A 638 -11.11 0.17 -0.51
CA CYS A 638 -11.80 1.46 -0.54
C CYS A 638 -11.63 2.20 -1.88
N ALA A 639 -10.47 2.09 -2.53
CA ALA A 639 -10.19 2.71 -3.81
C ALA A 639 -11.01 2.07 -4.94
N TYR A 640 -11.13 0.73 -4.97
CA TYR A 640 -12.00 0.04 -5.94
C TYR A 640 -13.48 0.42 -5.75
N ILE A 641 -13.96 0.50 -4.50
CA ILE A 641 -15.33 0.92 -4.20
C ILE A 641 -15.58 2.36 -4.69
N ARG A 642 -14.64 3.29 -4.40
CA ARG A 642 -14.74 4.68 -4.89
C ARG A 642 -14.71 4.78 -6.39
N PHE A 643 -13.87 3.96 -7.05
CA PHE A 643 -13.81 3.90 -8.50
C PHE A 643 -15.14 3.40 -9.09
N GLY A 644 -15.67 2.28 -8.58
CA GLY A 644 -16.94 1.71 -9.03
C GLY A 644 -18.12 2.68 -8.86
N ASN A 645 -18.22 3.33 -7.70
CA ASN A 645 -19.29 4.30 -7.45
C ASN A 645 -19.22 5.51 -8.39
N ARG A 646 -18.01 6.01 -8.69
CA ARG A 646 -17.82 7.09 -9.66
C ARG A 646 -18.21 6.67 -11.07
N GLU A 647 -17.95 5.42 -11.45
CA GLU A 647 -18.29 4.93 -12.78
C GLU A 647 -19.80 4.80 -12.95
N VAL A 648 -20.50 4.28 -11.93
CA VAL A 648 -21.97 4.25 -11.90
C VAL A 648 -22.56 5.66 -11.99
N GLU A 649 -22.00 6.61 -11.24
CA GLU A 649 -22.45 8.01 -11.26
C GLU A 649 -22.23 8.66 -12.64
N ARG A 650 -21.08 8.42 -13.27
CA ARG A 650 -20.80 8.89 -14.64
C ARG A 650 -21.79 8.34 -15.65
N GLN A 651 -22.08 7.04 -15.59
CA GLN A 651 -23.04 6.40 -16.49
C GLN A 651 -24.46 6.96 -16.34
N ARG A 652 -24.87 7.30 -15.11
CA ARG A 652 -26.16 7.96 -14.86
C ARG A 652 -26.22 9.34 -15.51
N VAL A 653 -25.21 10.19 -15.28
CA VAL A 653 -25.17 11.55 -15.85
C VAL A 653 -25.18 11.51 -17.38
N THR A 654 -24.44 10.60 -18.01
CA THR A 654 -24.44 10.46 -19.48
C THR A 654 -25.79 9.98 -20.03
N ASN A 655 -26.50 9.14 -19.29
CA ASN A 655 -27.82 8.66 -19.70
C ASN A 655 -28.87 9.78 -19.58
N ASP A 656 -28.82 10.56 -18.51
CA ASP A 656 -29.71 11.71 -18.30
C ASP A 656 -29.46 12.79 -19.38
N SER A 657 -28.19 13.12 -19.70
CA SER A 657 -27.87 14.09 -20.75
C SER A 657 -28.33 13.66 -22.15
N ASN A 658 -28.26 12.35 -22.45
CA ASN A 658 -28.73 11.82 -23.72
C ASN A 658 -30.27 11.78 -23.79
N ALA A 659 -30.95 11.58 -22.66
CA ALA A 659 -32.40 11.64 -22.57
C ALA A 659 -32.92 13.08 -22.76
N ASP A 660 -32.23 14.06 -22.16
CA ASP A 660 -32.55 15.48 -22.34
C ASP A 660 -32.29 15.96 -23.78
N ALA A 661 -31.19 15.50 -24.41
CA ALA A 661 -30.92 15.78 -25.82
C ALA A 661 -31.99 15.18 -26.74
N ALA A 662 -32.41 13.94 -26.49
CA ALA A 662 -33.48 13.30 -27.25
C ALA A 662 -34.87 13.92 -27.02
N ALA A 663 -35.10 14.59 -25.88
CA ALA A 663 -36.33 15.31 -25.58
C ALA A 663 -36.39 16.73 -26.18
N ILE A 664 -35.26 17.28 -26.62
CA ILE A 664 -35.18 18.57 -27.34
C ILE A 664 -35.36 18.38 -28.86
N ASP A 665 -35.05 17.18 -29.36
CA ASP A 665 -35.22 16.79 -30.78
C ASP A 665 -36.62 16.23 -31.11
N ILE A 666 -37.57 16.22 -30.15
CA ILE A 666 -39.00 15.89 -30.33
C ILE A 666 -39.83 17.14 -30.09
#